data_AF-A8TVC0-F1
#
_entry.id   AF-A8TVC0-F1
#
_cell.length_a   1.000
_cell.length_b   1.000
_cell.length_c   1.000
_cell.angle_alpha   90.00
_cell.angle_beta   90.00
_cell.angle_gamma   90.00
#
_symmetry.space_group_name_H-M   'P 1'
#
loop_
_entity.id
_entity.type
_entity.pdbx_description
1 polymer ?
#
loop_
_entity_poly.entity_id
_entity_poly.type
_entity_poly.pdbx_seq_one_letter_code
_entity_poly.pdbx_strand_id
1 'polypeptide(L)'
;MIGTVILHDQALDAAALLAAARAAWGAGRTKDAIHGWRLAIVTAPGTAAPYVNLAAASKGQYSRRSWIEQAAAAAAVGDALIAKNLGVLAEERGETRTAVRLLRQSLLISPGSASTTAVFAKLFPQGTVSRDVRRWYARAAVSNPHSNELWLELLAHLTGAGQKHEAAAVADRLPVPVDARSSELLLMVAHIFGSTHRNAEAMSVLRQLAARLPLDAKVRTMLAIQYRRADDYEASVREGRRAVLVTPDSFHCLGALGAELVRAERFGESVRMHRRSLVADPSRRSECLANFGASLVKVNALGEAKTILREAMVRQPEVASGYMNLSTLAFQACDLPSAGRLGRFSLLAGPSVPDAYYNLAVIRRHQSRLHESRSLFDQAIELDDRPMFRFTRAMLELGDGDASDGLRRYEVRWQVPSFSSSRRLGSEPTLAMPVWQGERRPDATLAVWGEQGIGDELWFASYLSWAAERVGHVVLELAGSLVKTMARSFPNIDVRGRGEPGTEEAIAACELQASLGGLMLPFDAGSRPVPTGYLRADPEQTARLRKRYAADGRGKRVVGLSWRSVKPVQVRSFEVPLDAWEPVFALEDAIFVSLQYGDVSDDARLVRERFGVELIADPEINAYENINGWSAQVAAMDTIVSVANSTVAMAHGLGKPVHVVTRIVQDDWRYARGAETTRWLPTARCAWQTQPDNWASPMSTVANWVRRGP
;
A
#
# COMPACT_ATOMS: atom_id res chain seq x y z
N MET A 1 -42.18 -34.61 -22.83
CA MET A 1 -42.56 -35.23 -24.12
C MET A 1 -41.62 -36.38 -24.45
N ILE A 2 -41.72 -37.51 -23.73
CA ILE A 2 -41.18 -38.81 -24.17
C ILE A 2 -42.32 -39.84 -24.30
N GLY A 3 -43.46 -39.59 -23.62
CA GLY A 3 -44.65 -40.45 -23.67
C GLY A 3 -45.55 -40.33 -24.90
N THR A 4 -45.15 -39.61 -25.97
CA THR A 4 -46.02 -39.39 -27.14
C THR A 4 -45.36 -39.72 -28.48
N VAL A 5 -44.37 -40.61 -28.47
CA VAL A 5 -43.84 -41.25 -29.69
C VAL A 5 -43.84 -42.78 -29.50
N ILE A 6 -45.01 -43.33 -29.18
CA ILE A 6 -45.20 -44.77 -29.13
C ILE A 6 -46.53 -45.12 -29.79
N LEU A 7 -46.62 -44.98 -31.11
CA LEU A 7 -47.57 -45.73 -31.93
C LEU A 7 -46.96 -45.90 -33.34
N HIS A 8 -46.90 -47.16 -33.78
CA HIS A 8 -46.39 -47.70 -35.06
C HIS A 8 -44.91 -48.10 -35.16
N ASP A 9 -44.68 -49.39 -34.88
CA ASP A 9 -43.92 -50.36 -35.71
C ASP A 9 -42.59 -49.93 -36.35
N GLN A 10 -41.83 -49.09 -35.65
CA GLN A 10 -40.40 -48.93 -35.89
C GLN A 10 -39.65 -49.39 -34.65
N ALA A 11 -38.73 -50.33 -34.84
CA ALA A 11 -37.79 -50.73 -33.79
C ALA A 11 -37.17 -49.45 -33.20
N LEU A 12 -37.38 -49.22 -31.90
CA LEU A 12 -36.82 -48.08 -31.19
C LEU A 12 -35.30 -48.08 -31.36
N ASP A 13 -34.80 -47.14 -32.15
CA ASP A 13 -33.37 -46.99 -32.36
C ASP A 13 -32.71 -46.55 -31.06
N ALA A 14 -31.82 -47.40 -30.54
CA ALA A 14 -31.06 -47.13 -29.33
C ALA A 14 -30.23 -45.84 -29.44
N ALA A 15 -29.79 -45.47 -30.65
CA ALA A 15 -29.08 -44.21 -30.88
C ALA A 15 -30.01 -43.00 -30.71
N ALA A 16 -31.24 -43.07 -31.20
CA ALA A 16 -32.25 -42.03 -31.01
C ALA A 16 -32.65 -41.87 -29.52
N LEU A 17 -32.83 -42.98 -28.81
CA LEU A 17 -33.09 -42.97 -27.35
C LEU A 17 -31.94 -42.36 -26.57
N LEU A 18 -30.69 -42.71 -26.93
CA LEU A 18 -29.49 -42.15 -26.31
C LEU A 18 -29.37 -40.64 -26.59
N ALA A 19 -29.65 -40.19 -27.81
CA ALA A 19 -29.64 -38.78 -28.19
C ALA A 19 -30.71 -37.98 -27.42
N ALA A 20 -31.94 -38.50 -27.33
CA ALA A 20 -33.02 -37.88 -26.57
C ALA A 20 -32.70 -37.81 -25.06
N ALA A 21 -32.12 -38.86 -24.49
CA ALA A 21 -31.69 -38.88 -23.09
C ALA A 21 -30.55 -37.88 -22.83
N ARG A 22 -29.60 -37.73 -23.76
CA ARG A 22 -28.54 -36.71 -23.70
C ARG A 22 -29.13 -35.29 -23.74
N ALA A 23 -30.11 -35.03 -24.61
CA ALA A 23 -30.79 -33.75 -24.69
C ALA A 23 -31.59 -33.44 -23.41
N ALA A 24 -32.28 -34.44 -22.84
CA ALA A 24 -32.96 -34.30 -21.56
C ALA A 24 -32.00 -34.00 -20.41
N TRP A 25 -30.84 -34.66 -20.38
CA TRP A 25 -29.78 -34.40 -19.41
C TRP A 25 -29.22 -32.98 -19.52
N GLY A 26 -28.92 -32.53 -20.75
CA GLY A 26 -28.46 -31.16 -21.02
C GLY A 26 -29.48 -30.10 -20.59
N ALA A 27 -30.77 -30.43 -20.61
CA ALA A 27 -31.85 -29.55 -20.19
C ALA A 27 -32.25 -29.70 -18.70
N GLY A 28 -31.47 -30.42 -17.88
CA GLY A 28 -31.72 -30.60 -16.44
C GLY A 28 -32.89 -31.52 -16.09
N ARG A 29 -33.50 -32.21 -17.07
CA ARG A 29 -34.59 -33.17 -16.84
C ARG A 29 -34.03 -34.54 -16.45
N THR A 30 -33.53 -34.65 -15.22
CA THR A 30 -32.80 -35.82 -14.72
C THR A 30 -33.61 -37.12 -14.77
N LYS A 31 -34.90 -37.09 -14.42
CA LYS A 31 -35.76 -38.29 -14.44
C LYS A 31 -35.98 -38.81 -15.86
N ASP A 32 -36.21 -37.91 -16.81
CA ASP A 32 -36.39 -38.24 -18.24
C ASP A 32 -35.10 -38.81 -18.84
N ALA A 33 -33.95 -38.23 -18.50
CA ALA A 33 -32.64 -38.72 -18.92
C ALA A 33 -32.35 -40.13 -18.38
N ILE A 34 -32.58 -40.36 -17.09
CA ILE A 34 -32.43 -41.68 -16.45
C ILE A 34 -33.34 -42.71 -17.11
N HIS A 35 -34.60 -42.36 -17.36
CA HIS A 35 -35.56 -43.24 -18.02
C HIS A 35 -35.12 -43.56 -19.46
N GLY A 36 -34.69 -42.55 -20.22
CA GLY A 36 -34.19 -42.74 -21.58
C GLY A 36 -32.93 -43.61 -21.65
N TRP A 37 -32.00 -43.49 -20.71
CA TRP A 37 -30.84 -44.39 -20.65
C TRP A 37 -31.20 -45.82 -20.26
N ARG A 38 -32.18 -46.01 -19.35
CA ARG A 38 -32.70 -47.36 -19.03
C ARG A 38 -33.37 -48.00 -20.24
N LEU A 39 -34.14 -47.25 -21.01
CA LEU A 39 -34.74 -47.74 -22.26
C LEU A 39 -33.66 -48.08 -23.29
N ALA A 40 -32.66 -47.20 -23.49
CA ALA A 40 -31.55 -47.45 -24.41
C ALA A 40 -30.74 -48.71 -24.05
N ILE A 41 -30.61 -49.01 -22.76
CA ILE A 41 -29.99 -50.24 -22.24
C ILE A 41 -30.80 -51.48 -22.62
N VAL A 42 -32.14 -51.41 -22.49
CA VAL A 42 -33.01 -52.54 -22.85
C VAL A 42 -33.00 -52.79 -24.36
N THR A 43 -32.98 -51.72 -25.17
CA THR A 43 -32.99 -51.83 -26.64
C THR A 43 -31.65 -52.23 -27.25
N ALA A 44 -30.52 -51.85 -26.63
CA ALA A 44 -29.18 -52.22 -27.08
C ALA A 44 -28.21 -52.44 -25.91
N PRO A 45 -28.29 -53.61 -25.23
CA PRO A 45 -27.53 -53.89 -24.00
C PRO A 45 -26.01 -54.01 -24.20
N GLY A 46 -25.52 -54.11 -25.45
CA GLY A 46 -24.10 -54.10 -25.79
C GLY A 46 -23.47 -52.70 -25.87
N THR A 47 -24.26 -51.63 -25.78
CA THR A 47 -23.75 -50.26 -25.89
C THR A 47 -23.36 -49.72 -24.53
N ALA A 48 -22.10 -49.34 -24.34
CA ALA A 48 -21.58 -48.92 -23.03
C ALA A 48 -22.04 -47.51 -22.58
N ALA A 49 -22.39 -46.62 -23.52
CA ALA A 49 -22.68 -45.21 -23.26
C ALA A 49 -23.86 -44.94 -22.29
N PRO A 50 -25.04 -45.59 -22.42
CA PRO A 50 -26.15 -45.33 -21.51
C PRO A 50 -25.89 -45.90 -20.10
N TYR A 51 -25.11 -46.99 -19.96
CA TYR A 51 -24.71 -47.51 -18.64
C TYR A 51 -23.81 -46.54 -17.87
N VAL A 52 -22.81 -45.95 -18.54
CA VAL A 52 -21.92 -44.97 -17.90
C VAL A 52 -22.67 -43.69 -17.52
N ASN A 53 -23.54 -43.21 -18.40
CA ASN A 53 -24.36 -42.04 -18.10
C ASN A 53 -25.32 -42.29 -16.93
N LEU A 54 -25.95 -43.46 -16.89
CA LEU A 54 -26.83 -43.87 -15.79
C LEU A 54 -26.07 -44.07 -14.47
N ALA A 55 -24.88 -44.67 -14.52
CA ALA A 55 -24.04 -44.88 -13.34
C ALA A 55 -23.61 -43.54 -12.73
N ALA A 56 -23.16 -42.59 -13.55
CA ALA A 56 -22.80 -41.25 -13.08
C ALA A 56 -24.02 -40.50 -12.49
N ALA A 57 -25.19 -40.56 -13.13
CA ALA A 57 -26.40 -39.94 -12.62
C ALA A 57 -26.95 -40.56 -11.32
N SER A 58 -26.58 -41.82 -11.04
CA SER A 58 -27.02 -42.57 -9.87
C SER A 58 -25.93 -42.75 -8.82
N LYS A 59 -24.85 -41.94 -8.86
CA LYS A 59 -23.71 -42.00 -7.93
C LYS A 59 -23.10 -43.42 -7.79
N GLY A 60 -22.83 -44.05 -8.92
CA GLY A 60 -22.15 -45.35 -8.98
C GLY A 60 -23.02 -46.58 -8.68
N GLN A 61 -24.31 -46.43 -8.36
CA GLN A 61 -25.19 -47.55 -7.97
C GLN A 61 -25.41 -48.63 -9.05
N TYR A 62 -25.13 -48.32 -10.33
CA TYR A 62 -25.43 -49.22 -11.46
C TYR A 62 -24.20 -49.49 -12.36
N SER A 63 -23.10 -49.96 -11.78
CA SER A 63 -21.86 -50.19 -12.54
C SER A 63 -21.47 -51.69 -12.61
N ARG A 64 -21.41 -52.27 -13.82
CA ARG A 64 -20.75 -53.56 -14.09
C ARG A 64 -19.35 -53.28 -14.67
N ARG A 65 -18.34 -53.98 -14.17
CA ARG A 65 -16.92 -53.79 -14.55
C ARG A 65 -16.68 -53.89 -16.08
N SER A 66 -17.28 -54.88 -16.74
CA SER A 66 -17.15 -55.09 -18.19
C SER A 66 -17.67 -53.92 -19.04
N TRP A 67 -18.68 -53.18 -18.57
CA TRP A 67 -19.26 -52.05 -19.30
C TRP A 67 -18.45 -50.76 -19.13
N ILE A 68 -17.76 -50.61 -18.00
CA ILE A 68 -16.82 -49.51 -17.79
C ILE A 68 -15.61 -49.67 -18.70
N GLU A 69 -15.13 -50.91 -18.90
CA GLU A 69 -14.02 -51.23 -19.82
C GLU A 69 -14.41 -50.92 -21.27
N GLN A 70 -15.62 -51.31 -21.71
CA GLN A 70 -16.12 -50.97 -23.05
C GLN A 70 -16.37 -49.46 -23.23
N ALA A 71 -16.85 -48.76 -22.21
CA ALA A 71 -17.00 -47.30 -22.26
C ALA A 71 -15.65 -46.57 -22.25
N ALA A 72 -14.64 -47.10 -21.56
CA ALA A 72 -13.28 -46.56 -21.59
C ALA A 72 -12.68 -46.67 -22.99
N ALA A 73 -12.95 -47.77 -23.71
CA ALA A 73 -12.62 -47.89 -25.13
C ALA A 73 -13.39 -46.86 -25.97
N ALA A 74 -14.69 -46.65 -25.75
CA ALA A 74 -15.48 -45.63 -26.46
C ALA A 74 -15.03 -44.19 -26.17
N ALA A 75 -14.60 -43.88 -24.93
CA ALA A 75 -13.98 -42.61 -24.60
C ALA A 75 -12.67 -42.39 -25.37
N ALA A 76 -11.87 -43.45 -25.59
CA ALA A 76 -10.69 -43.40 -26.45
C ALA A 76 -11.01 -43.06 -27.91
N VAL A 77 -12.25 -43.28 -28.37
CA VAL A 77 -12.75 -42.94 -29.71
C VAL A 77 -13.29 -41.49 -29.81
N GLY A 78 -13.35 -40.73 -28.70
CA GLY A 78 -13.59 -39.29 -28.73
C GLY A 78 -14.98 -38.79 -28.29
N ASP A 79 -15.74 -39.54 -27.48
CA ASP A 79 -16.99 -39.01 -26.88
C ASP A 79 -16.71 -38.22 -25.59
N ALA A 80 -16.98 -36.91 -25.63
CA ALA A 80 -16.74 -36.00 -24.51
C ALA A 80 -17.60 -36.30 -23.27
N LEU A 81 -18.86 -36.72 -23.43
CA LEU A 81 -19.77 -36.98 -22.31
C LEU A 81 -19.40 -38.28 -21.60
N ILE A 82 -19.03 -39.32 -22.37
CA ILE A 82 -18.54 -40.58 -21.80
C ILE A 82 -17.24 -40.34 -21.03
N ALA A 83 -16.29 -39.61 -21.61
CA ALA A 83 -15.05 -39.24 -20.94
C ALA A 83 -15.30 -38.46 -19.64
N LYS A 84 -16.25 -37.50 -19.65
CA LYS A 84 -16.66 -36.75 -18.45
C LYS A 84 -17.19 -37.69 -17.36
N ASN A 85 -18.17 -38.52 -17.71
CA ASN A 85 -18.87 -39.36 -16.75
C ASN A 85 -17.96 -40.47 -16.18
N LEU A 86 -17.06 -41.03 -16.98
CA LEU A 86 -16.01 -41.92 -16.48
C LEU A 86 -15.04 -41.18 -15.53
N GLY A 87 -14.73 -39.92 -15.82
CA GLY A 87 -13.92 -39.08 -14.94
C GLY A 87 -14.56 -38.85 -13.57
N VAL A 88 -15.86 -38.54 -13.53
CA VAL A 88 -16.64 -38.39 -12.29
C VAL A 88 -16.66 -39.70 -11.49
N LEU A 89 -16.93 -40.83 -12.15
CA LEU A 89 -16.93 -42.14 -11.48
C LEU A 89 -15.55 -42.52 -10.93
N ALA A 90 -14.47 -42.15 -11.62
CA ALA A 90 -13.11 -42.35 -11.12
C ALA A 90 -12.82 -41.49 -9.89
N GLU A 91 -13.31 -40.25 -9.85
CA GLU A 91 -13.22 -39.39 -8.66
C GLU A 91 -13.96 -39.99 -7.46
N GLU A 92 -15.20 -40.46 -7.65
CA GLU A 92 -16.00 -41.10 -6.59
C GLU A 92 -15.31 -42.35 -5.99
N ARG A 93 -14.45 -43.00 -6.77
CA ARG A 93 -13.64 -44.17 -6.34
C ARG A 93 -12.29 -43.80 -5.73
N GLY A 94 -11.95 -42.52 -5.65
CA GLY A 94 -10.66 -42.04 -5.15
C GLY A 94 -9.51 -42.16 -6.17
N GLU A 95 -9.80 -42.46 -7.45
CA GLU A 95 -8.81 -42.60 -8.52
C GLU A 95 -8.47 -41.24 -9.18
N THR A 96 -7.92 -40.30 -8.41
CA THR A 96 -7.73 -38.90 -8.85
C THR A 96 -6.93 -38.77 -10.16
N ARG A 97 -5.87 -39.57 -10.36
CA ARG A 97 -5.06 -39.53 -11.60
C ARG A 97 -5.89 -39.92 -12.83
N THR A 98 -6.74 -40.93 -12.68
CA THR A 98 -7.64 -41.40 -13.75
C THR A 98 -8.72 -40.36 -14.03
N ALA A 99 -9.30 -39.77 -12.98
CA ALA A 99 -10.29 -38.70 -13.09
C ALA A 99 -9.75 -37.48 -13.86
N VAL A 100 -8.56 -36.98 -13.49
CA VAL A 100 -7.90 -35.85 -14.16
C VAL A 100 -7.68 -36.15 -15.65
N ARG A 101 -7.17 -37.34 -15.99
CA ARG A 101 -6.92 -37.74 -17.39
C ARG A 101 -8.21 -37.74 -18.21
N LEU A 102 -9.27 -38.36 -17.71
CA LEU A 102 -10.55 -38.51 -18.41
C LEU A 102 -11.30 -37.19 -18.56
N LEU A 103 -11.31 -36.36 -17.52
CA LEU A 103 -11.91 -35.02 -17.59
C LEU A 103 -11.12 -34.10 -18.52
N ARG A 104 -9.79 -34.17 -18.53
CA ARG A 104 -8.96 -33.43 -19.50
C ARG A 104 -9.25 -33.88 -20.93
N GLN A 105 -9.41 -35.17 -21.17
CA GLN A 105 -9.79 -35.72 -22.47
C GLN A 105 -11.18 -35.20 -22.90
N SER A 106 -12.16 -35.19 -22.00
CA SER A 106 -13.48 -34.60 -22.25
C SER A 106 -13.38 -33.12 -22.65
N LEU A 107 -12.54 -32.34 -21.97
CA LEU A 107 -12.30 -30.92 -22.27
C LEU A 107 -11.52 -30.70 -23.58
N LEU A 108 -10.62 -31.60 -23.97
CA LEU A 108 -9.95 -31.53 -25.27
C LEU A 108 -10.94 -31.74 -26.42
N ILE A 109 -11.93 -32.61 -26.24
CA ILE A 109 -12.99 -32.89 -27.22
C ILE A 109 -14.04 -31.77 -27.23
N SER A 110 -14.45 -31.28 -26.05
CA SER A 110 -15.42 -30.19 -25.90
C SER A 110 -14.88 -29.07 -25.00
N PRO A 111 -14.05 -28.16 -25.55
CA PRO A 111 -13.39 -27.11 -24.78
C PRO A 111 -14.32 -26.10 -24.08
N GLY A 112 -15.55 -25.95 -24.55
CA GLY A 112 -16.54 -25.01 -24.03
C GLY A 112 -17.49 -25.60 -22.96
N SER A 113 -17.31 -26.85 -22.56
CA SER A 113 -18.22 -27.53 -21.63
C SER A 113 -18.10 -27.00 -20.20
N ALA A 114 -18.99 -26.07 -19.84
CA ALA A 114 -19.13 -25.54 -18.47
C ALA A 114 -19.19 -26.64 -17.41
N SER A 115 -20.01 -27.65 -17.68
CA SER A 115 -20.25 -28.76 -16.75
C SER A 115 -19.05 -29.69 -16.58
N THR A 116 -18.17 -29.81 -17.59
CA THR A 116 -16.93 -30.58 -17.48
C THR A 116 -15.87 -29.75 -16.76
N THR A 117 -15.77 -28.45 -17.08
CA THR A 117 -14.82 -27.53 -16.45
C THR A 117 -15.04 -27.44 -14.94
N ALA A 118 -16.30 -27.32 -14.49
CA ALA A 118 -16.62 -27.25 -13.07
C ALA A 118 -16.21 -28.51 -12.30
N VAL A 119 -16.42 -29.70 -12.87
CA VAL A 119 -15.97 -30.98 -12.26
C VAL A 119 -14.44 -31.07 -12.28
N PHE A 120 -13.81 -30.73 -13.40
CA PHE A 120 -12.36 -30.74 -13.52
C PHE A 120 -11.68 -29.82 -12.50
N ALA A 121 -12.24 -28.64 -12.26
CA ALA A 121 -11.72 -27.67 -11.30
C ALA A 121 -11.75 -28.18 -9.86
N LYS A 122 -12.77 -28.96 -9.46
CA LYS A 122 -12.90 -29.53 -8.11
C LYS A 122 -11.79 -30.51 -7.74
N LEU A 123 -11.15 -31.13 -8.72
CA LEU A 123 -10.02 -32.04 -8.49
C LEU A 123 -8.74 -31.34 -8.05
N PHE A 124 -8.70 -30.01 -8.10
CA PHE A 124 -7.56 -29.21 -7.68
C PHE A 124 -7.93 -28.46 -6.40
N PRO A 125 -7.26 -28.74 -5.26
CA PRO A 125 -7.54 -28.05 -4.00
C PRO A 125 -7.44 -26.52 -4.15
N GLN A 126 -8.28 -25.81 -3.39
CA GLN A 126 -8.18 -24.34 -3.31
C GLN A 126 -6.77 -23.94 -2.85
N GLY A 127 -6.11 -23.07 -3.63
CA GLY A 127 -4.71 -22.64 -3.39
C GLY A 127 -3.68 -23.30 -4.31
N THR A 128 -3.97 -24.44 -4.92
CA THR A 128 -3.16 -25.08 -5.97
C THR A 128 -3.83 -24.94 -7.33
N VAL A 129 -4.06 -23.71 -7.78
CA VAL A 129 -4.74 -23.46 -9.06
C VAL A 129 -3.73 -23.57 -10.22
N SER A 130 -3.75 -24.71 -10.93
CA SER A 130 -2.97 -24.86 -12.16
C SER A 130 -3.41 -23.86 -13.22
N ARG A 131 -2.45 -23.34 -14.00
CA ARG A 131 -2.69 -22.54 -15.22
C ARG A 131 -3.70 -23.22 -16.16
N ASP A 132 -3.77 -24.55 -16.12
CA ASP A 132 -4.71 -25.33 -16.92
C ASP A 132 -6.17 -25.12 -16.52
N VAL A 133 -6.49 -25.03 -15.23
CA VAL A 133 -7.87 -24.80 -14.75
C VAL A 133 -8.39 -23.44 -15.23
N ARG A 134 -7.57 -22.39 -15.13
CA ARG A 134 -7.91 -21.03 -15.59
C ARG A 134 -8.17 -20.98 -17.10
N ARG A 135 -7.36 -21.68 -17.89
CA ARG A 135 -7.55 -21.78 -19.35
C ARG A 135 -8.88 -22.44 -19.72
N TRP A 136 -9.30 -23.47 -18.98
CA TRP A 136 -10.58 -24.12 -19.24
C TRP A 136 -11.78 -23.27 -18.83
N TYR A 137 -11.70 -22.55 -17.70
CA TYR A 137 -12.72 -21.56 -17.36
C TYR A 137 -12.80 -20.43 -18.39
N ALA A 138 -11.67 -19.90 -18.84
CA ALA A 138 -11.64 -18.88 -19.89
C ALA A 138 -12.30 -19.36 -21.18
N ARG A 139 -12.01 -20.59 -21.62
CA ARG A 139 -12.65 -21.21 -22.81
C ARG A 139 -14.14 -21.42 -22.61
N ALA A 140 -14.55 -21.98 -21.47
CA ALA A 140 -15.96 -22.22 -21.17
C ALA A 140 -16.76 -20.91 -21.09
N ALA A 141 -16.20 -19.86 -20.49
CA ALA A 141 -16.82 -18.54 -20.39
C ALA A 141 -16.95 -17.86 -21.76
N VAL A 142 -15.93 -17.94 -22.62
CA VAL A 142 -15.98 -17.43 -24.00
C VAL A 142 -17.01 -18.19 -24.84
N SER A 143 -17.15 -19.50 -24.67
CA SER A 143 -18.17 -20.30 -25.36
C SER A 143 -19.59 -20.03 -24.85
N ASN A 144 -19.74 -19.48 -23.64
CA ASN A 144 -21.03 -19.19 -23.01
C ASN A 144 -21.02 -17.77 -22.43
N PRO A 145 -20.94 -16.72 -23.28
CA PRO A 145 -20.63 -15.36 -22.84
C PRO A 145 -21.67 -14.78 -21.87
N HIS A 146 -22.90 -15.26 -21.89
CA HIS A 146 -23.97 -14.81 -20.99
C HIS A 146 -24.00 -15.54 -19.62
N SER A 147 -23.09 -16.48 -19.36
CA SER A 147 -23.02 -17.20 -18.09
C SER A 147 -22.26 -16.40 -17.03
N ASN A 148 -23.00 -15.73 -16.14
CA ASN A 148 -22.42 -15.00 -15.00
C ASN A 148 -21.58 -15.92 -14.09
N GLU A 149 -22.00 -17.17 -13.91
CA GLU A 149 -21.31 -18.17 -13.06
C GLU A 149 -19.91 -18.48 -13.58
N LEU A 150 -19.75 -18.73 -14.89
CA LEU A 150 -18.44 -19.04 -15.47
C LEU A 150 -17.47 -17.88 -15.40
N TRP A 151 -17.96 -16.65 -15.61
CA TRP A 151 -17.14 -15.45 -15.45
C TRP A 151 -16.75 -15.23 -14.00
N LEU A 152 -17.67 -15.44 -13.05
CA LEU A 152 -17.39 -15.31 -11.62
C LEU A 152 -16.32 -16.32 -11.18
N GLU A 153 -16.43 -17.59 -11.58
CA GLU A 153 -15.45 -18.62 -11.27
C GLU A 153 -14.07 -18.32 -11.87
N LEU A 154 -14.03 -17.87 -13.13
CA LEU A 154 -12.77 -17.45 -13.76
C LEU A 154 -12.10 -16.32 -12.97
N LEU A 155 -12.85 -15.27 -12.63
CA LEU A 155 -12.35 -14.13 -11.87
C LEU A 155 -11.91 -14.55 -10.47
N ALA A 156 -12.69 -15.37 -9.76
CA ALA A 156 -12.33 -15.90 -8.45
C ALA A 156 -11.02 -16.70 -8.49
N HIS A 157 -10.82 -17.53 -9.51
CA HIS A 157 -9.57 -18.27 -9.70
C HIS A 157 -8.38 -17.39 -10.06
N LEU A 158 -8.57 -16.32 -10.85
CA LEU A 158 -7.51 -15.35 -11.15
C LEU A 158 -7.12 -14.56 -9.89
N THR A 159 -8.11 -14.06 -9.14
CA THR A 159 -7.89 -13.32 -7.89
C THR A 159 -7.25 -14.20 -6.82
N GLY A 160 -7.71 -15.44 -6.64
CA GLY A 160 -7.12 -16.40 -5.68
C GLY A 160 -5.69 -16.81 -6.03
N ALA A 161 -5.31 -16.76 -7.31
CA ALA A 161 -3.94 -16.97 -7.76
C ALA A 161 -3.06 -15.70 -7.70
N GLY A 162 -3.58 -14.57 -7.19
CA GLY A 162 -2.88 -13.30 -7.14
C GLY A 162 -2.77 -12.58 -8.49
N GLN A 163 -3.37 -13.09 -9.57
CA GLN A 163 -3.29 -12.53 -10.92
C GLN A 163 -4.28 -11.37 -11.12
N LYS A 164 -4.20 -10.34 -10.26
CA LYS A 164 -5.18 -9.24 -10.18
C LYS A 164 -5.28 -8.42 -11.47
N HIS A 165 -4.16 -8.18 -12.16
CA HIS A 165 -4.16 -7.43 -13.42
C HIS A 165 -4.83 -8.20 -14.57
N GLU A 166 -4.59 -9.52 -14.66
CA GLU A 166 -5.30 -10.37 -15.62
C GLU A 166 -6.80 -10.43 -15.29
N ALA A 167 -7.15 -10.54 -14.00
CA ALA A 167 -8.54 -10.46 -13.55
C ALA A 167 -9.20 -9.13 -13.94
N ALA A 168 -8.50 -8.00 -13.82
CA ALA A 168 -9.01 -6.69 -14.20
C ALA A 168 -9.23 -6.58 -15.72
N ALA A 169 -8.29 -7.08 -16.53
CA ALA A 169 -8.42 -7.11 -17.98
C ALA A 169 -9.61 -7.98 -18.45
N VAL A 170 -9.89 -9.08 -17.74
CA VAL A 170 -11.09 -9.90 -17.97
C VAL A 170 -12.34 -9.13 -17.55
N ALA A 171 -12.34 -8.48 -16.39
CA ALA A 171 -13.46 -7.69 -15.88
C ALA A 171 -13.88 -6.55 -16.83
N ASP A 172 -12.92 -5.90 -17.49
CA ASP A 172 -13.16 -4.85 -18.49
C ASP A 172 -13.86 -5.37 -19.75
N ARG A 173 -13.55 -6.60 -20.15
CA ARG A 173 -14.02 -7.20 -21.41
C ARG A 173 -15.22 -8.14 -21.21
N LEU A 174 -15.85 -8.11 -20.04
CA LEU A 174 -17.01 -8.94 -19.75
C LEU A 174 -18.13 -8.63 -20.78
N PRO A 175 -18.57 -9.63 -21.56
CA PRO A 175 -19.51 -9.42 -22.67
C PRO A 175 -20.95 -9.17 -22.20
N VAL A 176 -21.23 -9.39 -20.90
CA VAL A 176 -22.54 -9.15 -20.31
C VAL A 176 -22.66 -7.67 -19.93
N PRO A 177 -23.72 -6.96 -20.35
CA PRO A 177 -24.02 -5.61 -19.88
C PRO A 177 -24.09 -5.52 -18.35
N VAL A 178 -23.63 -4.41 -17.76
CA VAL A 178 -23.51 -4.24 -16.30
C VAL A 178 -24.84 -4.43 -15.57
N ASP A 179 -25.94 -4.00 -16.16
CA ASP A 179 -27.30 -4.14 -15.65
C ASP A 179 -27.79 -5.60 -15.60
N ALA A 180 -27.34 -6.43 -16.54
CA ALA A 180 -27.67 -7.86 -16.65
C ALA A 180 -26.71 -8.80 -15.88
N ARG A 181 -25.61 -8.28 -15.32
CA ARG A 181 -24.69 -9.07 -14.47
C ARG A 181 -25.32 -9.38 -13.11
N SER A 182 -25.01 -10.56 -12.56
CA SER A 182 -25.41 -10.90 -11.20
C SER A 182 -24.68 -10.02 -10.17
N SER A 183 -25.30 -9.85 -9.00
CA SER A 183 -24.74 -9.05 -7.92
C SER A 183 -23.40 -9.61 -7.40
N GLU A 184 -23.23 -10.94 -7.34
CA GLU A 184 -21.95 -11.53 -6.96
C GLU A 184 -20.83 -11.24 -7.96
N LEU A 185 -21.14 -11.29 -9.27
CA LEU A 185 -20.17 -10.97 -10.31
C LEU A 185 -19.76 -9.49 -10.25
N LEU A 186 -20.72 -8.58 -10.06
CA LEU A 186 -20.43 -7.16 -9.92
C LEU A 186 -19.63 -6.85 -8.64
N LEU A 187 -19.91 -7.53 -7.52
CA LEU A 187 -19.08 -7.43 -6.31
C LEU A 187 -17.65 -7.91 -6.58
N MET A 188 -17.46 -9.02 -7.29
CA MET A 188 -16.12 -9.50 -7.66
C MET A 188 -15.40 -8.48 -8.55
N VAL A 189 -16.08 -7.94 -9.57
CA VAL A 189 -15.53 -6.90 -10.46
C VAL A 189 -15.13 -5.65 -9.68
N ALA A 190 -15.98 -5.15 -8.78
CA ALA A 190 -15.67 -4.00 -7.93
C ALA A 190 -14.47 -4.28 -6.99
N HIS A 191 -14.38 -5.51 -6.47
CA HIS A 191 -13.25 -5.92 -5.64
C HIS A 191 -11.95 -5.91 -6.43
N ILE A 192 -11.97 -6.45 -7.65
CA ILE A 192 -10.82 -6.48 -8.57
C ILE A 192 -10.36 -5.06 -8.91
N PHE A 193 -11.27 -4.21 -9.41
CA PHE A 193 -10.93 -2.81 -9.73
C PHE A 193 -10.34 -2.07 -8.54
N GLY A 194 -10.96 -2.22 -7.37
CA GLY A 194 -10.40 -1.66 -6.15
C GLY A 194 -9.01 -2.23 -5.83
N SER A 195 -8.80 -3.53 -5.98
CA SER A 195 -7.50 -4.17 -5.70
C SER A 195 -6.39 -3.76 -6.67
N THR A 196 -6.75 -3.27 -7.86
CA THR A 196 -5.83 -2.74 -8.88
C THR A 196 -5.82 -1.21 -8.93
N HIS A 197 -6.20 -0.54 -7.83
CA HIS A 197 -6.20 0.92 -7.69
C HIS A 197 -7.10 1.71 -8.66
N ARG A 198 -8.04 1.03 -9.32
CA ARG A 198 -9.07 1.62 -10.20
C ARG A 198 -10.28 2.03 -9.36
N ASN A 199 -10.06 3.01 -8.48
CA ASN A 199 -11.01 3.40 -7.44
C ASN A 199 -12.29 4.02 -8.03
N ALA A 200 -12.18 4.77 -9.12
CA ALA A 200 -13.33 5.42 -9.77
C ALA A 200 -14.30 4.37 -10.35
N GLU A 201 -13.78 3.37 -11.07
CA GLU A 201 -14.58 2.29 -11.62
C GLU A 201 -15.18 1.41 -10.53
N ALA A 202 -14.41 1.06 -9.50
CA ALA A 202 -14.90 0.32 -8.35
C ALA A 202 -16.06 1.07 -7.65
N MET A 203 -15.90 2.38 -7.44
CA MET A 203 -16.92 3.23 -6.82
C MET A 203 -18.19 3.32 -7.68
N SER A 204 -18.04 3.45 -9.00
CA SER A 204 -19.17 3.47 -9.93
C SER A 204 -20.00 2.19 -9.85
N VAL A 205 -19.35 1.02 -9.94
CA VAL A 205 -20.03 -0.28 -9.85
C VAL A 205 -20.73 -0.45 -8.50
N LEU A 206 -20.05 -0.09 -7.40
CA LEU A 206 -20.61 -0.24 -6.05
C LEU A 206 -21.77 0.70 -5.77
N ARG A 207 -21.77 1.93 -6.30
CA ARG A 207 -22.91 2.85 -6.18
C ARG A 207 -24.15 2.33 -6.92
N GLN A 208 -23.96 1.76 -8.11
CA GLN A 208 -25.05 1.12 -8.86
C GLN A 208 -25.60 -0.09 -8.09
N LEU A 209 -24.73 -0.92 -7.53
CA LEU A 209 -25.15 -2.04 -6.68
C LEU A 209 -25.89 -1.57 -5.43
N ALA A 210 -25.42 -0.52 -4.76
CA ALA A 210 -26.06 -0.01 -3.55
C ALA A 210 -27.43 0.62 -3.81
N ALA A 211 -27.66 1.15 -5.01
CA ALA A 211 -28.98 1.62 -5.43
C ALA A 211 -29.96 0.45 -5.65
N ARG A 212 -29.48 -0.67 -6.20
CA ARG A 212 -30.29 -1.89 -6.43
C ARG A 212 -30.49 -2.72 -5.16
N LEU A 213 -29.47 -2.75 -4.30
CA LEU A 213 -29.39 -3.58 -3.09
C LEU A 213 -29.04 -2.71 -1.87
N PRO A 214 -29.96 -1.85 -1.41
CA PRO A 214 -29.66 -0.91 -0.34
C PRO A 214 -29.40 -1.57 1.02
N LEU A 215 -29.86 -2.80 1.23
CA LEU A 215 -29.71 -3.59 2.46
C LEU A 215 -28.71 -4.74 2.33
N ASP A 216 -27.78 -4.69 1.37
CA ASP A 216 -26.71 -5.69 1.26
C ASP A 216 -25.46 -5.23 2.04
N ALA A 217 -25.11 -5.95 3.11
CA ALA A 217 -23.99 -5.60 3.97
C ALA A 217 -22.62 -5.71 3.27
N LYS A 218 -22.46 -6.59 2.28
CA LYS A 218 -21.21 -6.73 1.52
C LYS A 218 -21.00 -5.52 0.61
N VAL A 219 -22.04 -5.09 -0.09
CA VAL A 219 -22.01 -3.86 -0.92
C VAL A 219 -21.64 -2.66 -0.06
N ARG A 220 -22.29 -2.49 1.10
CA ARG A 220 -22.02 -1.39 2.05
C ARG A 220 -20.57 -1.42 2.58
N THR A 221 -20.08 -2.60 2.95
CA THR A 221 -18.69 -2.78 3.41
C THR A 221 -17.69 -2.42 2.30
N MET A 222 -17.95 -2.83 1.06
CA MET A 222 -17.07 -2.52 -0.06
C MET A 222 -17.08 -1.03 -0.43
N LEU A 223 -18.24 -0.36 -0.34
CA LEU A 223 -18.33 1.09 -0.49
C LEU A 223 -17.50 1.82 0.56
N ALA A 224 -17.60 1.40 1.83
CA ALA A 224 -16.80 1.97 2.91
C ALA A 224 -15.29 1.89 2.59
N ILE A 225 -14.82 0.72 2.16
CA ILE A 225 -13.43 0.51 1.75
C ILE A 225 -13.01 1.45 0.60
N GLN A 226 -13.88 1.68 -0.39
CA GLN A 226 -13.56 2.61 -1.48
C GLN A 226 -13.57 4.08 -1.03
N TYR A 227 -14.51 4.50 -0.18
CA TYR A 227 -14.52 5.85 0.37
C TYR A 227 -13.25 6.14 1.18
N ARG A 228 -12.79 5.18 1.97
CA ARG A 228 -11.51 5.30 2.67
C ARG A 228 -10.32 5.41 1.72
N ARG A 229 -10.34 4.72 0.58
CA ARG A 229 -9.27 4.85 -0.43
C ARG A 229 -9.29 6.19 -1.15
N ALA A 230 -10.44 6.86 -1.15
CA ALA A 230 -10.63 8.22 -1.63
C ALA A 230 -10.47 9.27 -0.51
N ASP A 231 -9.97 8.89 0.67
CA ASP A 231 -9.79 9.72 1.86
C ASP A 231 -11.08 10.40 2.40
N ASP A 232 -12.26 9.97 1.96
CA ASP A 232 -13.56 10.38 2.52
C ASP A 232 -13.92 9.49 3.72
N TYR A 233 -13.26 9.76 4.85
CA TYR A 233 -13.38 8.95 6.05
C TYR A 233 -14.79 9.01 6.67
N GLU A 234 -15.50 10.13 6.55
CA GLU A 234 -16.86 10.25 7.05
C GLU A 234 -17.85 9.43 6.21
N ALA A 235 -17.75 9.47 4.88
CA ALA A 235 -18.55 8.58 4.03
C ALA A 235 -18.21 7.11 4.29
N SER A 236 -16.93 6.80 4.51
CA SER A 236 -16.50 5.45 4.85
C SER A 236 -17.18 4.95 6.14
N VAL A 237 -17.12 5.73 7.22
CA VAL A 237 -17.75 5.37 8.51
C VAL A 237 -19.27 5.26 8.37
N ARG A 238 -19.93 6.13 7.59
CA ARG A 238 -21.38 6.04 7.34
C ARG A 238 -21.76 4.71 6.68
N GLU A 239 -21.07 4.31 5.62
CA GLU A 239 -21.36 3.06 4.92
C GLU A 239 -20.99 1.84 5.78
N GLY A 240 -19.89 1.89 6.53
CA GLY A 240 -19.53 0.84 7.49
C GLY A 240 -20.58 0.66 8.59
N ARG A 241 -21.15 1.77 9.11
CA ARG A 241 -22.27 1.72 10.07
C ARG A 241 -23.52 1.12 9.45
N ARG A 242 -23.84 1.44 8.20
CA ARG A 242 -24.94 0.81 7.47
C ARG A 242 -24.73 -0.70 7.33
N ALA A 243 -23.52 -1.15 7.02
CA ALA A 243 -23.21 -2.58 6.95
C ALA A 243 -23.45 -3.29 8.30
N VAL A 244 -23.00 -2.68 9.41
CA VAL A 244 -23.23 -3.22 10.77
C VAL A 244 -24.71 -3.14 11.17
N LEU A 245 -25.47 -2.13 10.75
CA LEU A 245 -26.91 -2.09 11.02
C LEU A 245 -27.67 -3.23 10.32
N VAL A 246 -27.27 -3.57 9.09
CA VAL A 246 -27.84 -4.69 8.32
C VAL A 246 -27.45 -6.03 8.91
N THR A 247 -26.19 -6.20 9.34
CA THR A 247 -25.70 -7.45 9.92
C THR A 247 -24.89 -7.17 11.20
N PRO A 248 -25.57 -6.99 12.35
CA PRO A 248 -24.95 -6.51 13.60
C PRO A 248 -23.84 -7.38 14.15
N ASP A 249 -23.92 -8.69 13.93
CA ASP A 249 -22.98 -9.68 14.46
C ASP A 249 -22.12 -10.30 13.35
N SER A 250 -21.96 -9.60 12.23
CA SER A 250 -21.00 -10.02 11.19
C SER A 250 -19.59 -9.63 11.60
N PHE A 251 -18.71 -10.63 11.79
CA PHE A 251 -17.29 -10.38 12.05
C PHE A 251 -16.67 -9.46 10.97
N HIS A 252 -17.01 -9.69 9.70
CA HIS A 252 -16.53 -8.90 8.55
C HIS A 252 -16.97 -7.43 8.64
N CYS A 253 -18.26 -7.17 8.92
CA CYS A 253 -18.78 -5.80 8.99
C CYS A 253 -18.22 -5.06 10.21
N LEU A 254 -18.15 -5.73 11.36
CA LEU A 254 -17.59 -5.16 12.59
C LEU A 254 -16.09 -4.86 12.45
N GLY A 255 -15.32 -5.78 11.88
CA GLY A 255 -13.90 -5.61 11.63
C GLY A 255 -13.62 -4.50 10.61
N ALA A 256 -14.40 -4.44 9.54
CA ALA A 256 -14.32 -3.37 8.54
C ALA A 256 -14.61 -2.01 9.19
N LEU A 257 -15.75 -1.84 9.86
CA LEU A 257 -16.08 -0.58 10.55
C LEU A 257 -15.01 -0.19 11.58
N GLY A 258 -14.46 -1.17 12.32
CA GLY A 258 -13.33 -0.94 13.22
C GLY A 258 -12.13 -0.30 12.51
N ALA A 259 -11.75 -0.81 11.34
CA ALA A 259 -10.66 -0.26 10.53
C ALA A 259 -10.98 1.13 9.95
N GLU A 260 -12.24 1.37 9.55
CA GLU A 260 -12.69 2.68 9.06
C GLU A 260 -12.65 3.75 10.16
N LEU A 261 -13.07 3.40 11.39
CA LEU A 261 -13.03 4.28 12.55
C LEU A 261 -11.60 4.68 12.96
N VAL A 262 -10.59 3.84 12.73
CA VAL A 262 -9.18 4.22 12.94
C VAL A 262 -8.77 5.36 12.00
N ARG A 263 -9.20 5.31 10.74
CA ARG A 263 -8.86 6.36 9.76
C ARG A 263 -9.56 7.67 10.03
N ALA A 264 -10.77 7.61 10.58
CA ALA A 264 -11.51 8.78 11.05
C ALA A 264 -11.06 9.26 12.45
N GLU A 265 -9.96 8.73 13.01
CA GLU A 265 -9.43 9.08 14.34
C GLU A 265 -10.39 8.82 15.52
N ARG A 266 -11.39 7.96 15.32
CA ARG A 266 -12.42 7.58 16.32
C ARG A 266 -12.01 6.32 17.07
N PHE A 267 -10.89 6.41 17.78
CA PHE A 267 -10.20 5.25 18.35
C PHE A 267 -11.02 4.46 19.37
N GLY A 268 -11.75 5.14 20.27
CA GLY A 268 -12.58 4.47 21.28
C GLY A 268 -13.72 3.64 20.67
N GLU A 269 -14.33 4.12 19.58
CA GLU A 269 -15.35 3.35 18.85
C GLU A 269 -14.73 2.18 18.09
N SER A 270 -13.55 2.37 17.48
CA SER A 270 -12.83 1.31 16.78
C SER A 270 -12.54 0.11 17.69
N VAL A 271 -12.01 0.36 18.89
CA VAL A 271 -11.73 -0.69 19.89
C VAL A 271 -13.01 -1.45 20.25
N ARG A 272 -14.14 -0.76 20.40
CA ARG A 272 -15.44 -1.39 20.69
C ARG A 272 -15.88 -2.31 19.55
N MET A 273 -15.74 -1.88 18.29
CA MET A 273 -16.12 -2.70 17.14
C MET A 273 -15.23 -3.94 16.98
N HIS A 274 -13.92 -3.80 17.17
CA HIS A 274 -13.01 -4.95 17.15
C HIS A 274 -13.28 -5.93 18.29
N ARG A 275 -13.57 -5.46 19.51
CA ARG A 275 -13.97 -6.33 20.62
C ARG A 275 -15.27 -7.10 20.33
N ARG A 276 -16.25 -6.47 19.69
CA ARG A 276 -17.47 -7.17 19.21
C ARG A 276 -17.14 -8.20 18.12
N SER A 277 -16.29 -7.84 17.16
CA SER A 277 -15.86 -8.76 16.09
C SER A 277 -15.21 -10.04 16.64
N LEU A 278 -14.42 -9.93 17.71
CA LEU A 278 -13.78 -11.07 18.39
C LEU A 278 -14.76 -12.08 19.02
N VAL A 279 -15.97 -11.64 19.36
CA VAL A 279 -17.02 -12.48 19.96
C VAL A 279 -17.97 -13.02 18.88
N ALA A 280 -18.13 -12.30 17.77
CA ALA A 280 -19.06 -12.63 16.70
C ALA A 280 -18.76 -13.96 15.98
N ASP A 281 -17.48 -14.28 15.73
CA ASP A 281 -17.08 -15.54 15.09
C ASP A 281 -15.81 -16.12 15.76
N PRO A 282 -15.97 -17.07 16.70
CA PRO A 282 -14.84 -17.72 17.36
C PRO A 282 -13.91 -18.49 16.42
N SER A 283 -14.40 -18.96 15.28
CA SER A 283 -13.59 -19.73 14.30
C SER A 283 -12.57 -18.85 13.57
N ARG A 284 -12.87 -17.56 13.45
CA ARG A 284 -12.02 -16.54 12.81
C ARG A 284 -11.34 -15.60 13.79
N ARG A 285 -11.27 -16.01 15.06
CA ARG A 285 -10.71 -15.19 16.14
C ARG A 285 -9.28 -14.72 15.85
N SER A 286 -8.44 -15.55 15.24
CA SER A 286 -7.04 -15.17 14.92
C SER A 286 -6.96 -14.05 13.88
N GLU A 287 -7.79 -14.08 12.84
CA GLU A 287 -7.91 -13.00 11.85
C GLU A 287 -8.39 -11.70 12.52
N CYS A 288 -9.38 -11.81 13.42
CA CYS A 288 -9.90 -10.69 14.19
C CYS A 288 -8.83 -10.08 15.11
N LEU A 289 -8.05 -10.92 15.81
CA LEU A 289 -6.94 -10.49 16.67
C LEU A 289 -5.84 -9.81 15.85
N ALA A 290 -5.51 -10.33 14.66
CA ALA A 290 -4.51 -9.71 13.78
C ALA A 290 -4.96 -8.32 13.30
N ASN A 291 -6.22 -8.18 12.86
CA ASN A 291 -6.78 -6.90 12.42
C ASN A 291 -6.94 -5.92 13.60
N PHE A 292 -7.37 -6.40 14.77
CA PHE A 292 -7.47 -5.57 15.97
C PHE A 292 -6.09 -5.07 16.42
N GLY A 293 -5.09 -5.95 16.43
CA GLY A 293 -3.71 -5.57 16.72
C GLY A 293 -3.17 -4.51 15.75
N ALA A 294 -3.46 -4.63 14.44
CA ALA A 294 -3.09 -3.61 13.45
C ALA A 294 -3.73 -2.24 13.76
N SER A 295 -5.00 -2.23 14.15
CA SER A 295 -5.69 -1.02 14.60
C SER A 295 -5.06 -0.45 15.86
N LEU A 296 -4.73 -1.29 16.85
CA LEU A 296 -4.08 -0.87 18.09
C LEU A 296 -2.70 -0.24 17.85
N VAL A 297 -1.92 -0.77 16.90
CA VAL A 297 -0.64 -0.15 16.48
C VAL A 297 -0.86 1.26 15.94
N LYS A 298 -1.91 1.47 15.13
CA LYS A 298 -2.21 2.79 14.55
C LYS A 298 -2.63 3.84 15.57
N VAL A 299 -3.29 3.42 16.65
CA VAL A 299 -3.69 4.31 17.76
C VAL A 299 -2.62 4.42 18.85
N ASN A 300 -1.40 3.92 18.58
CA ASN A 300 -0.24 3.92 19.46
C ASN A 300 -0.44 3.17 20.80
N ALA A 301 -1.41 2.24 20.88
CA ALA A 301 -1.63 1.35 22.02
C ALA A 301 -0.69 0.13 21.94
N LEU A 302 0.62 0.37 21.88
CA LEU A 302 1.64 -0.62 21.51
C LEU A 302 1.70 -1.84 22.46
N GLY A 303 1.48 -1.64 23.76
CA GLY A 303 1.46 -2.72 24.75
C GLY A 303 0.29 -3.69 24.59
N GLU A 304 -0.92 -3.17 24.40
CA GLU A 304 -2.11 -3.98 24.13
C GLU A 304 -1.98 -4.67 22.76
N ALA A 305 -1.50 -3.94 21.74
CA ALA A 305 -1.24 -4.49 20.40
C ALA A 305 -0.31 -5.72 20.45
N LYS A 306 0.80 -5.62 21.19
CA LYS A 306 1.76 -6.73 21.36
C LYS A 306 1.09 -7.96 21.95
N THR A 307 0.23 -7.77 22.95
CA THR A 307 -0.45 -8.85 23.66
C THR A 307 -1.46 -9.54 22.75
N ILE A 308 -2.32 -8.76 22.09
CA ILE A 308 -3.35 -9.23 21.16
C ILE A 308 -2.74 -9.98 19.97
N LEU A 309 -1.68 -9.44 19.36
CA LEU A 309 -1.03 -10.08 18.22
C LEU A 309 -0.30 -11.37 18.60
N ARG A 310 0.25 -11.46 19.82
CA ARG A 310 0.82 -12.72 20.34
C ARG A 310 -0.25 -13.78 20.55
N GLU A 311 -1.43 -13.40 21.05
CA GLU A 311 -2.57 -14.33 21.14
C GLU A 311 -2.97 -14.85 19.75
N ALA A 312 -2.98 -13.98 18.74
CA ALA A 312 -3.29 -14.38 17.36
C ALA A 312 -2.35 -15.48 16.85
N MET A 313 -1.04 -15.33 17.08
CA MET A 313 -0.01 -16.29 16.67
C MET A 313 -0.11 -17.63 17.38
N VAL A 314 -0.41 -17.64 18.69
CA VAL A 314 -0.51 -18.89 19.47
C VAL A 314 -1.71 -19.72 19.01
N ARG A 315 -2.80 -19.08 18.59
CA ARG A 315 -4.03 -19.78 18.18
C ARG A 315 -3.94 -20.36 16.77
N GLN A 316 -3.41 -19.60 15.81
CA GLN A 316 -3.25 -20.04 14.41
C GLN A 316 -1.92 -19.51 13.85
N PRO A 317 -0.83 -20.31 13.93
CA PRO A 317 0.49 -19.96 13.39
C PRO A 317 0.54 -19.72 11.88
N GLU A 318 -0.51 -20.08 11.14
CA GLU A 318 -0.64 -19.89 9.70
C GLU A 318 -1.12 -18.48 9.30
N VAL A 319 -1.56 -17.65 10.25
CA VAL A 319 -2.05 -16.30 9.95
C VAL A 319 -0.87 -15.33 9.78
N ALA A 320 -0.42 -15.16 8.53
CA ALA A 320 0.70 -14.31 8.16
C ALA A 320 0.60 -12.87 8.68
N SER A 321 -0.60 -12.28 8.71
CA SER A 321 -0.81 -10.90 9.16
C SER A 321 -0.47 -10.68 10.63
N GLY A 322 -0.58 -11.71 11.49
CA GLY A 322 -0.17 -11.62 12.90
C GLY A 322 1.34 -11.42 13.04
N TYR A 323 2.13 -12.24 12.34
CA TYR A 323 3.59 -12.12 12.28
C TYR A 323 4.04 -10.80 11.65
N MET A 324 3.38 -10.40 10.55
CA MET A 324 3.65 -9.13 9.86
C MET A 324 3.48 -7.93 10.81
N ASN A 325 2.34 -7.82 11.49
CA ASN A 325 2.08 -6.71 12.40
C ASN A 325 3.03 -6.70 13.60
N LEU A 326 3.42 -7.86 14.12
CA LEU A 326 4.44 -7.95 15.19
C LEU A 326 5.84 -7.59 14.70
N SER A 327 6.18 -7.91 13.45
CA SER A 327 7.44 -7.47 12.85
C SER A 327 7.52 -5.95 12.75
N THR A 328 6.42 -5.29 12.38
CA THR A 328 6.31 -3.83 12.34
C THR A 328 6.44 -3.24 13.74
N LEU A 329 5.81 -3.86 14.75
CA LEU A 329 5.92 -3.41 16.13
C LEU A 329 7.35 -3.57 16.68
N ALA A 330 8.01 -4.69 16.41
CA ALA A 330 9.40 -4.91 16.78
C ALA A 330 10.34 -3.92 16.08
N PHE A 331 10.04 -3.59 14.81
CA PHE A 331 10.77 -2.58 14.05
C PHE A 331 10.60 -1.17 14.65
N GLN A 332 9.38 -0.80 15.05
CA GLN A 332 9.11 0.47 15.75
C GLN A 332 9.84 0.57 17.09
N ALA A 333 9.94 -0.53 17.82
CA ALA A 333 10.74 -0.65 19.04
C ALA A 333 12.26 -0.75 18.78
N CYS A 334 12.70 -0.58 17.53
CA CYS A 334 14.09 -0.71 17.10
C CYS A 334 14.75 -2.09 17.40
N ASP A 335 13.96 -3.13 17.73
CA ASP A 335 14.41 -4.52 17.86
C ASP A 335 14.50 -5.17 16.46
N LEU A 336 15.53 -4.75 15.72
CA LEU A 336 15.80 -5.24 14.37
C LEU A 336 15.95 -6.77 14.31
N PRO A 337 16.64 -7.46 15.25
CA PRO A 337 16.74 -8.91 15.24
C PRO A 337 15.38 -9.61 15.29
N SER A 338 14.50 -9.24 16.23
CA SER A 338 13.16 -9.84 16.33
C SER A 338 12.29 -9.47 15.15
N ALA A 339 12.32 -8.22 14.70
CA ALA A 339 11.57 -7.78 13.52
C ALA A 339 11.92 -8.63 12.29
N GLY A 340 13.21 -8.89 12.07
CA GLY A 340 13.68 -9.69 10.95
C GLY A 340 13.32 -11.18 11.04
N ARG A 341 13.18 -11.74 12.24
CA ARG A 341 12.67 -13.12 12.43
C ARG A 341 11.17 -13.20 12.18
N LEU A 342 10.40 -12.29 12.76
CA LEU A 342 8.95 -12.23 12.62
C LEU A 342 8.53 -11.99 11.18
N GLY A 343 9.21 -11.10 10.44
CA GLY A 343 8.93 -10.90 9.02
C GLY A 343 9.22 -12.13 8.15
N ARG A 344 10.23 -12.95 8.50
CA ARG A 344 10.44 -14.26 7.83
C ARG A 344 9.32 -15.24 8.10
N PHE A 345 8.85 -15.34 9.35
CA PHE A 345 7.69 -16.18 9.67
C PHE A 345 6.42 -15.72 8.94
N SER A 346 6.21 -14.41 8.78
CA SER A 346 5.12 -13.88 7.96
C SER A 346 5.16 -14.39 6.52
N LEU A 347 6.34 -14.46 5.91
CA LEU A 347 6.50 -14.98 4.55
C LEU A 347 6.28 -16.50 4.47
N LEU A 348 6.75 -17.24 5.47
CA LEU A 348 6.52 -18.69 5.55
C LEU A 348 5.03 -19.02 5.71
N ALA A 349 4.31 -18.23 6.51
CA ALA A 349 2.88 -18.37 6.72
C ALA A 349 2.04 -17.91 5.51
N GLY A 350 2.54 -16.93 4.74
CA GLY A 350 1.82 -16.35 3.60
C GLY A 350 2.75 -15.86 2.49
N PRO A 351 3.18 -16.73 1.56
CA PRO A 351 4.13 -16.39 0.51
C PRO A 351 3.55 -15.52 -0.62
N SER A 352 2.24 -15.27 -0.63
CA SER A 352 1.55 -14.46 -1.64
C SER A 352 1.15 -13.06 -1.12
N VAL A 353 1.67 -12.64 0.03
CA VAL A 353 1.32 -11.36 0.68
C VAL A 353 2.38 -10.29 0.37
N PRO A 354 2.14 -9.34 -0.55
CA PRO A 354 3.16 -8.37 -0.97
C PRO A 354 3.65 -7.46 0.17
N ASP A 355 2.75 -7.08 1.09
CA ASP A 355 3.09 -6.25 2.25
C ASP A 355 4.09 -6.93 3.20
N ALA A 356 4.12 -8.27 3.24
CA ALA A 356 5.09 -9.00 4.04
C ALA A 356 6.51 -8.92 3.45
N TYR A 357 6.64 -8.98 2.12
CA TYR A 357 7.90 -8.76 1.41
C TYR A 357 8.37 -7.32 1.58
N TYR A 358 7.48 -6.33 1.39
CA TYR A 358 7.75 -4.92 1.60
C TYR A 358 8.27 -4.63 3.02
N ASN A 359 7.55 -5.10 4.05
CA ASN A 359 7.93 -4.87 5.44
C ASN A 359 9.27 -5.53 5.78
N LEU A 360 9.48 -6.76 5.31
CA LEU A 360 10.77 -7.43 5.52
C LEU A 360 11.90 -6.73 4.78
N ALA A 361 11.68 -6.21 3.57
CA ALA A 361 12.67 -5.44 2.82
C ALA A 361 13.13 -4.22 3.62
N VAL A 362 12.19 -3.41 4.12
CA VAL A 362 12.49 -2.26 5.01
C VAL A 362 13.30 -2.71 6.22
N ILE A 363 12.91 -3.79 6.89
CA ILE A 363 13.67 -4.32 8.04
C ILE A 363 15.09 -4.74 7.65
N ARG A 364 15.27 -5.42 6.51
CA ARG A 364 16.59 -5.86 6.02
C ARG A 364 17.50 -4.71 5.65
N ARG A 365 16.96 -3.64 5.07
CA ARG A 365 17.68 -2.37 4.88
C ARG A 365 18.24 -1.88 6.21
N HIS A 366 17.42 -1.80 7.25
CA HIS A 366 17.88 -1.31 8.55
C HIS A 366 18.87 -2.25 9.26
N GLN A 367 18.95 -3.52 8.85
CA GLN A 367 19.99 -4.46 9.26
C GLN A 367 21.26 -4.43 8.40
N SER A 368 21.43 -3.44 7.51
CA SER A 368 22.54 -3.37 6.52
C SER A 368 22.56 -4.53 5.52
N ARG A 369 21.46 -5.26 5.35
CA ARG A 369 21.35 -6.38 4.40
C ARG A 369 20.74 -5.90 3.08
N LEU A 370 21.48 -5.02 2.39
CA LEU A 370 20.99 -4.26 1.24
C LEU A 370 20.59 -5.17 0.05
N HIS A 371 21.39 -6.19 -0.26
CA HIS A 371 21.07 -7.13 -1.34
C HIS A 371 19.78 -7.92 -1.07
N GLU A 372 19.59 -8.42 0.16
CA GLU A 372 18.35 -9.11 0.57
C GLU A 372 17.17 -8.14 0.50
N SER A 373 17.35 -6.90 0.94
CA SER A 373 16.31 -5.86 0.85
C SER A 373 15.87 -5.58 -0.59
N ARG A 374 16.80 -5.45 -1.54
CA ARG A 374 16.48 -5.20 -2.96
C ARG A 374 15.66 -6.34 -3.56
N SER A 375 16.11 -7.58 -3.37
CA SER A 375 15.40 -8.77 -3.84
C SER A 375 13.99 -8.87 -3.25
N LEU A 376 13.82 -8.54 -1.97
CA LEU A 376 12.50 -8.54 -1.34
C LEU A 376 11.58 -7.43 -1.89
N PHE A 377 12.11 -6.24 -2.20
CA PHE A 377 11.33 -5.20 -2.90
C PHE A 377 10.93 -5.64 -4.30
N ASP A 378 11.83 -6.28 -5.05
CA ASP A 378 11.53 -6.81 -6.39
C ASP A 378 10.39 -7.83 -6.34
N GLN A 379 10.40 -8.73 -5.35
CA GLN A 379 9.31 -9.70 -5.13
C GLN A 379 8.00 -9.01 -4.72
N ALA A 380 8.04 -7.98 -3.87
CA ALA A 380 6.85 -7.22 -3.50
C ALA A 380 6.22 -6.55 -4.72
N ILE A 381 7.05 -5.98 -5.60
CA ILE A 381 6.65 -5.31 -6.85
C ILE A 381 6.11 -6.32 -7.88
N GLU A 382 6.74 -7.49 -8.01
CA GLU A 382 6.28 -8.56 -8.90
C GLU A 382 4.89 -9.08 -8.51
N LEU A 383 4.63 -9.21 -7.21
CA LEU A 383 3.32 -9.63 -6.71
C LEU A 383 2.25 -8.54 -6.81
N ASP A 384 2.63 -7.27 -6.62
CA ASP A 384 1.72 -6.13 -6.59
C ASP A 384 2.47 -4.81 -6.84
N ASP A 385 2.42 -4.33 -8.09
CA ASP A 385 3.22 -3.19 -8.55
C ASP A 385 2.64 -1.83 -8.09
N ARG A 386 2.79 -1.55 -6.79
CA ARG A 386 2.33 -0.31 -6.16
C ARG A 386 3.37 0.82 -6.28
N PRO A 387 2.96 2.06 -6.59
CA PRO A 387 3.85 3.23 -6.55
C PRO A 387 4.62 3.37 -5.25
N MET A 388 3.99 3.04 -4.12
CA MET A 388 4.60 3.08 -2.80
C MET A 388 5.79 2.10 -2.67
N PHE A 389 5.71 0.91 -3.26
CA PHE A 389 6.81 -0.05 -3.19
C PHE A 389 8.01 0.41 -4.01
N ARG A 390 7.74 0.91 -5.23
CA ARG A 390 8.76 1.51 -6.10
C ARG A 390 9.40 2.75 -5.44
N PHE A 391 8.59 3.58 -4.78
CA PHE A 391 9.06 4.77 -4.07
C PHE A 391 9.99 4.42 -2.89
N THR A 392 9.61 3.49 -2.01
CA THR A 392 10.50 3.09 -0.90
C THR A 392 11.78 2.43 -1.41
N ARG A 393 11.70 1.64 -2.48
CA ARG A 393 12.88 1.06 -3.11
C ARG A 393 13.82 2.15 -3.65
N ALA A 394 13.29 3.17 -4.34
CA ALA A 394 14.08 4.29 -4.83
C ALA A 394 14.77 5.06 -3.67
N MET A 395 14.08 5.25 -2.53
CA MET A 395 14.70 5.83 -1.33
C MET A 395 15.85 4.98 -0.76
N LEU A 396 15.82 3.65 -0.92
CA LEU A 396 16.94 2.78 -0.58
C LEU A 396 18.11 2.99 -1.54
N GLU A 397 17.85 3.02 -2.85
CA GLU A 397 18.89 3.20 -3.88
C GLU A 397 19.61 4.55 -3.72
N LEU A 398 18.87 5.62 -3.40
CA LEU A 398 19.43 6.93 -3.05
C LEU A 398 20.36 6.89 -1.82
N GLY A 399 20.00 6.13 -0.79
CA GLY A 399 20.78 6.01 0.44
C GLY A 399 22.05 5.16 0.29
N ASP A 400 22.09 4.27 -0.72
CA ASP A 400 23.18 3.32 -0.96
C ASP A 400 24.27 3.86 -1.91
N GLY A 401 24.13 5.09 -2.41
CA GLY A 401 25.12 5.76 -3.26
C GLY A 401 24.87 5.71 -4.78
N ASP A 402 23.75 5.11 -5.23
CA ASP A 402 23.32 5.16 -6.63
C ASP A 402 22.46 6.41 -6.88
N ALA A 403 23.09 7.58 -6.80
CA ALA A 403 22.38 8.85 -6.72
C ALA A 403 21.58 9.17 -7.99
N SER A 404 22.15 9.02 -9.19
CA SER A 404 21.50 9.47 -10.43
C SER A 404 20.34 8.56 -10.86
N ASP A 405 20.48 7.23 -10.79
CA ASP A 405 19.38 6.31 -11.08
C ASP A 405 18.33 6.30 -9.95
N GLY A 406 18.78 6.40 -8.69
CA GLY A 406 17.89 6.53 -7.53
C GLY A 406 17.00 7.77 -7.63
N LEU A 407 17.55 8.93 -8.03
CA LEU A 407 16.79 10.18 -8.18
C LEU A 407 15.75 10.07 -9.30
N ARG A 408 16.08 9.45 -10.44
CA ARG A 408 15.12 9.21 -11.52
C ARG A 408 13.95 8.34 -11.03
N ARG A 409 14.25 7.26 -10.32
CA ARG A 409 13.23 6.36 -9.77
C ARG A 409 12.43 7.01 -8.65
N TYR A 410 13.01 7.98 -7.94
CA TYR A 410 12.34 8.74 -6.88
C TYR A 410 11.18 9.61 -7.38
N GLU A 411 11.13 9.97 -8.67
CA GLU A 411 9.97 10.67 -9.27
C GLU A 411 8.67 9.85 -9.22
N VAL A 412 8.74 8.52 -9.05
CA VAL A 412 7.54 7.66 -8.86
C VAL A 412 6.69 8.09 -7.64
N ARG A 413 7.27 8.88 -6.72
CA ARG A 413 6.56 9.48 -5.59
C ARG A 413 5.30 10.22 -6.01
N TRP A 414 5.28 10.84 -7.20
CA TRP A 414 4.10 11.56 -7.68
C TRP A 414 2.90 10.67 -8.00
N GLN A 415 3.12 9.36 -8.16
CA GLN A 415 2.05 8.38 -8.30
C GLN A 415 1.54 7.86 -6.95
N VAL A 416 2.13 8.28 -5.82
CA VAL A 416 1.71 7.87 -4.47
C VAL A 416 0.59 8.81 -4.00
N PRO A 417 -0.66 8.34 -3.84
CA PRO A 417 -1.81 9.22 -3.60
C PRO A 417 -1.75 10.02 -2.30
N SER A 418 -1.00 9.54 -1.29
CA SER A 418 -0.88 10.20 0.01
C SER A 418 -0.02 11.46 0.01
N PHE A 419 0.60 11.84 -1.11
CA PHE A 419 1.39 13.06 -1.22
C PHE A 419 0.55 14.21 -1.76
N SER A 420 0.66 15.38 -1.12
CA SER A 420 -0.11 16.58 -1.44
C SER A 420 -0.02 17.01 -2.90
N SER A 421 1.17 16.91 -3.49
CA SER A 421 1.43 17.30 -4.89
C SER A 421 1.29 16.15 -5.90
N SER A 422 0.77 14.98 -5.48
CA SER A 422 0.61 13.82 -6.37
C SER A 422 -0.27 14.11 -7.60
N ARG A 423 -1.15 15.11 -7.54
CA ARG A 423 -2.02 15.50 -8.67
C ARG A 423 -1.27 16.15 -9.85
N ARG A 424 -0.07 16.70 -9.64
CA ARG A 424 0.68 17.41 -10.71
C ARG A 424 1.20 16.43 -11.78
N LEU A 425 1.80 15.30 -11.36
CA LEU A 425 2.39 14.28 -12.24
C LEU A 425 1.90 12.85 -11.94
N GLY A 426 0.75 12.71 -11.29
CA GLY A 426 0.17 11.41 -10.92
C GLY A 426 -0.46 10.67 -12.10
N SER A 427 -1.35 9.73 -11.80
CA SER A 427 -2.08 8.96 -12.82
C SER A 427 -3.04 9.81 -13.68
N GLU A 428 -3.46 10.97 -13.15
CA GLU A 428 -4.28 11.96 -13.84
C GLU A 428 -3.60 13.33 -13.67
N PRO A 429 -2.60 13.67 -14.50
CA PRO A 429 -1.82 14.89 -14.33
C PRO A 429 -2.67 16.13 -14.61
N THR A 430 -2.65 17.09 -13.69
CA THR A 430 -3.38 18.37 -13.85
C THR A 430 -2.69 19.35 -14.80
N LEU A 431 -1.41 19.14 -15.09
CA LEU A 431 -0.61 20.01 -15.95
C LEU A 431 -0.23 19.27 -17.24
N ALA A 432 -0.69 19.77 -18.39
CA ALA A 432 -0.42 19.19 -19.70
C ALA A 432 0.95 19.57 -20.30
N MET A 433 1.70 20.47 -19.65
CA MET A 433 2.99 20.97 -20.13
C MET A 433 4.13 19.95 -19.96
N PRO A 434 5.17 19.96 -20.81
CA PRO A 434 6.29 19.03 -20.70
C PRO A 434 7.14 19.24 -19.43
N VAL A 435 7.71 18.15 -18.91
CA VAL A 435 8.65 18.18 -17.77
C VAL A 435 10.03 18.61 -18.27
N TRP A 436 10.57 19.68 -17.69
CA TRP A 436 11.90 20.20 -17.98
C TRP A 436 12.99 19.19 -17.61
N GLN A 437 13.94 18.94 -18.52
CA GLN A 437 15.00 17.95 -18.35
C GLN A 437 16.36 18.59 -18.02
N GLY A 438 16.40 19.90 -17.79
CA GLY A 438 17.63 20.65 -17.51
C GLY A 438 18.25 21.35 -18.71
N GLU A 439 17.63 21.26 -19.89
CA GLU A 439 18.08 21.94 -21.09
C GLU A 439 18.09 23.47 -20.90
N ARG A 440 19.00 24.17 -21.59
CA ARG A 440 19.05 25.64 -21.55
C ARG A 440 18.02 26.22 -22.52
N ARG A 441 17.07 26.99 -22.00
CA ARG A 441 15.92 27.58 -22.72
C ARG A 441 15.67 29.01 -22.22
N PRO A 442 16.55 29.97 -22.58
CA PRO A 442 16.51 31.34 -22.04
C PRO A 442 15.25 32.12 -22.45
N ASP A 443 14.50 31.61 -23.41
CA ASP A 443 13.21 32.09 -23.89
C ASP A 443 12.02 31.55 -23.10
N ALA A 444 12.21 30.45 -22.35
CA ALA A 444 11.12 29.70 -21.78
C ALA A 444 10.74 30.09 -20.35
N THR A 445 9.48 29.85 -20.02
CA THR A 445 8.91 30.00 -18.67
C THR A 445 8.74 28.64 -17.99
N LEU A 446 9.29 28.49 -16.78
CA LEU A 446 9.28 27.24 -16.02
C LEU A 446 8.39 27.37 -14.77
N ALA A 447 7.34 26.56 -14.71
CA ALA A 447 6.58 26.33 -13.49
C ALA A 447 7.32 25.33 -12.59
N VAL A 448 7.71 25.76 -11.41
CA VAL A 448 8.25 24.90 -10.35
C VAL A 448 7.21 24.79 -9.24
N TRP A 449 6.86 23.57 -8.83
CA TRP A 449 5.85 23.36 -7.80
C TRP A 449 6.38 22.56 -6.61
N GLY A 450 5.85 22.86 -5.43
CA GLY A 450 6.36 22.40 -4.14
C GLY A 450 6.20 20.91 -3.81
N GLU A 451 6.84 20.48 -2.74
CA GLU A 451 7.04 19.08 -2.35
C GLU A 451 6.03 18.60 -1.27
N GLN A 452 6.25 17.41 -0.70
CA GLN A 452 5.34 16.79 0.27
C GLN A 452 5.28 17.54 1.61
N GLY A 453 6.28 18.36 1.93
CA GLY A 453 6.33 19.11 3.18
C GLY A 453 7.34 20.25 3.16
N ILE A 454 7.16 21.17 4.10
CA ILE A 454 7.97 22.40 4.24
C ILE A 454 9.47 22.12 4.35
N GLY A 455 9.87 21.07 5.08
CA GLY A 455 11.30 20.70 5.19
C GLY A 455 11.91 20.28 3.85
N ASP A 456 11.12 19.63 2.99
CA ASP A 456 11.54 19.25 1.64
C ASP A 456 11.57 20.48 0.73
N GLU A 457 10.55 21.35 0.80
CA GLU A 457 10.52 22.62 0.07
C GLU A 457 11.72 23.51 0.41
N LEU A 458 12.08 23.61 1.70
CA LEU A 458 13.27 24.31 2.15
C LEU A 458 14.54 23.69 1.57
N TRP A 459 14.69 22.38 1.63
CA TRP A 459 15.92 21.71 1.22
C TRP A 459 16.14 21.73 -0.30
N PHE A 460 15.11 21.35 -1.09
CA PHE A 460 15.20 21.29 -2.54
C PHE A 460 15.31 22.67 -3.21
N ALA A 461 14.96 23.75 -2.49
CA ALA A 461 15.19 25.12 -2.94
C ALA A 461 16.67 25.43 -3.24
N SER A 462 17.62 24.63 -2.74
CA SER A 462 19.04 24.74 -3.06
C SER A 462 19.36 24.73 -4.57
N TYR A 463 18.48 24.17 -5.40
CA TYR A 463 18.69 24.03 -6.84
C TYR A 463 18.01 25.13 -7.67
N LEU A 464 17.22 26.02 -7.05
CA LEU A 464 16.43 27.04 -7.74
C LEU A 464 17.28 28.00 -8.55
N SER A 465 18.39 28.50 -7.99
CA SER A 465 19.28 29.43 -8.70
C SER A 465 19.84 28.82 -9.98
N TRP A 466 20.26 27.54 -9.94
CA TRP A 466 20.78 26.86 -11.13
C TRP A 466 19.70 26.64 -12.19
N ALA A 467 18.46 26.39 -11.76
CA ALA A 467 17.34 26.32 -12.69
C ALA A 467 17.05 27.68 -13.35
N ALA A 468 16.99 28.74 -12.54
CA ALA A 468 16.75 30.11 -13.01
C ALA A 468 17.84 30.63 -13.97
N GLU A 469 19.08 30.14 -13.87
CA GLU A 469 20.16 30.47 -14.82
C GLU A 469 19.97 29.82 -16.22
N ARG A 470 19.14 28.77 -16.32
CA ARG A 470 18.94 28.01 -17.55
C ARG A 470 17.68 28.37 -18.31
N VAL A 471 16.72 29.01 -17.67
CA VAL A 471 15.43 29.42 -18.27
C VAL A 471 15.24 30.93 -18.21
N GLY A 472 14.29 31.46 -18.99
CA GLY A 472 14.03 32.91 -19.02
C GLY A 472 13.31 33.42 -17.78
N HIS A 473 12.36 32.63 -17.24
CA HIS A 473 11.58 33.00 -16.06
C HIS A 473 11.15 31.75 -15.28
N VAL A 474 11.10 31.86 -13.96
CA VAL A 474 10.63 30.79 -13.07
C VAL A 474 9.44 31.29 -12.26
N VAL A 475 8.33 30.55 -12.29
CA VAL A 475 7.20 30.70 -11.37
C VAL A 475 7.26 29.56 -10.37
N LEU A 476 7.45 29.87 -9.09
CA LEU A 476 7.55 28.91 -8.01
C LEU A 476 6.26 28.91 -7.18
N GLU A 477 5.52 27.80 -7.19
CA GLU A 477 4.43 27.52 -6.26
C GLU A 477 4.94 26.69 -5.07
N LEU A 478 4.66 27.11 -3.83
CA LEU A 478 4.97 26.33 -2.62
C LEU A 478 4.04 26.64 -1.45
N ALA A 479 4.30 26.15 -0.23
CA ALA A 479 3.50 26.51 0.93
C ALA A 479 3.48 28.05 1.17
N GLY A 480 2.29 28.64 1.33
CA GLY A 480 2.11 30.10 1.47
C GLY A 480 2.93 30.72 2.61
N SER A 481 3.10 30.00 3.71
CA SER A 481 3.93 30.38 4.86
C SER A 481 5.41 30.65 4.52
N LEU A 482 5.92 30.07 3.43
CA LEU A 482 7.31 30.22 2.98
C LEU A 482 7.50 31.33 1.93
N VAL A 483 6.45 31.86 1.32
CA VAL A 483 6.52 32.82 0.19
C VAL A 483 7.45 33.99 0.49
N LYS A 484 7.29 34.65 1.65
CA LYS A 484 8.12 35.80 2.04
C LYS A 484 9.60 35.46 2.17
N THR A 485 9.93 34.28 2.69
CA THR A 485 11.33 33.85 2.84
C THR A 485 11.92 33.47 1.48
N MET A 486 11.16 32.75 0.64
CA MET A 486 11.62 32.36 -0.70
C MET A 486 11.78 33.56 -1.63
N ALA A 487 10.83 34.49 -1.67
CA ALA A 487 10.92 35.71 -2.49
C ALA A 487 12.15 36.57 -2.12
N ARG A 488 12.46 36.68 -0.82
CA ARG A 488 13.66 37.39 -0.33
C ARG A 488 14.96 36.66 -0.67
N SER A 489 14.92 35.33 -0.76
CA SER A 489 16.06 34.49 -1.08
C SER A 489 16.34 34.45 -2.60
N PHE A 490 15.27 34.49 -3.41
CA PHE A 490 15.30 34.37 -4.86
C PHE A 490 14.53 35.53 -5.53
N PRO A 491 15.08 36.76 -5.53
CA PRO A 491 14.36 37.96 -6.00
C PRO A 491 14.05 37.95 -7.50
N ASN A 492 14.68 37.08 -8.28
CA ASN A 492 14.46 36.93 -9.72
C ASN A 492 13.46 35.82 -10.06
N ILE A 493 12.79 35.23 -9.07
CA ILE A 493 11.79 34.18 -9.22
C ILE A 493 10.44 34.74 -8.77
N ASP A 494 9.40 34.47 -9.55
CA ASP A 494 8.02 34.77 -9.17
C ASP A 494 7.52 33.71 -8.18
N VAL A 495 7.50 34.05 -6.90
CA VAL A 495 7.18 33.12 -5.80
C VAL A 495 5.72 33.30 -5.36
N ARG A 496 4.95 32.22 -5.37
CA ARG A 496 3.51 32.22 -5.06
C ARG A 496 3.11 31.11 -4.09
N GLY A 497 2.08 31.37 -3.28
CA GLY A 497 1.56 30.40 -2.34
C GLY A 497 0.54 29.46 -2.99
N ARG A 498 0.65 28.17 -2.70
CA ARG A 498 -0.28 27.14 -3.17
C ARG A 498 -1.71 27.46 -2.72
N GLY A 499 -2.62 27.52 -3.68
CA GLY A 499 -4.04 27.84 -3.43
C GLY A 499 -4.32 29.33 -3.22
N GLU A 500 -3.31 30.21 -3.31
CA GLU A 500 -3.54 31.65 -3.33
C GLU A 500 -4.08 32.09 -4.69
N PRO A 501 -4.95 33.11 -4.75
CA PRO A 501 -5.54 33.60 -6.00
C PRO A 501 -4.48 33.96 -7.06
N GLY A 502 -4.69 33.53 -8.31
CA GLY A 502 -3.77 33.83 -9.41
C GLY A 502 -2.59 32.85 -9.54
N THR A 503 -2.42 31.92 -8.60
CA THR A 503 -1.29 30.97 -8.62
C THR A 503 -1.43 29.94 -9.73
N GLU A 504 -2.60 29.30 -9.83
CA GLU A 504 -2.85 28.28 -10.86
C GLU A 504 -2.81 28.87 -12.26
N GLU A 505 -3.31 30.10 -12.45
CA GLU A 505 -3.27 30.80 -13.73
C GLU A 505 -1.84 31.07 -14.19
N ALA A 506 -0.93 31.46 -13.28
CA ALA A 506 0.47 31.68 -13.64
C ALA A 506 1.25 30.38 -13.85
N ILE A 507 0.95 29.34 -13.08
CA ILE A 507 1.52 28.00 -13.33
C ILE A 507 1.05 27.50 -14.71
N ALA A 508 -0.24 27.62 -15.03
CA ALA A 508 -0.80 27.21 -16.32
C ALA A 508 -0.29 28.03 -17.51
N ALA A 509 0.17 29.26 -17.29
CA ALA A 509 0.77 30.11 -18.32
C ALA A 509 2.23 29.75 -18.65
N CYS A 510 2.85 28.84 -17.89
CA CYS A 510 4.22 28.39 -18.15
C CYS A 510 4.30 27.38 -19.29
N GLU A 511 5.46 27.34 -19.97
CA GLU A 511 5.72 26.41 -21.08
C GLU A 511 6.27 25.06 -20.62
N LEU A 512 6.97 25.04 -19.48
CA LEU A 512 7.62 23.87 -18.91
C LEU A 512 7.21 23.70 -17.45
N GLN A 513 7.28 22.47 -16.94
CA GLN A 513 7.11 22.19 -15.50
C GLN A 513 8.28 21.41 -14.90
N ALA A 514 8.49 21.58 -13.59
CA ALA A 514 9.30 20.69 -12.77
C ALA A 514 8.76 20.64 -11.34
N SER A 515 8.91 19.49 -10.68
CA SER A 515 8.82 19.48 -9.22
C SER A 515 10.07 20.15 -8.64
N LEU A 516 9.95 20.81 -7.48
CA LEU A 516 11.08 21.46 -6.83
C LEU A 516 12.23 20.48 -6.57
N GLY A 517 11.94 19.25 -6.15
CA GLY A 517 12.96 18.20 -6.01
C GLY A 517 13.41 17.57 -7.32
N GLY A 518 12.59 17.62 -8.37
CA GLY A 518 12.98 17.23 -9.72
C GLY A 518 14.09 18.11 -10.30
N LEU A 519 14.26 19.34 -9.80
CA LEU A 519 15.39 20.21 -10.16
C LEU A 519 16.75 19.58 -9.85
N MET A 520 16.83 18.59 -8.96
CA MET A 520 18.08 17.86 -8.72
C MET A 520 18.58 17.08 -9.93
N LEU A 521 17.67 16.49 -10.71
CA LEU A 521 17.98 15.55 -11.78
C LEU A 521 19.01 16.09 -12.79
N PRO A 522 18.88 17.32 -13.33
CA PRO A 522 19.82 17.84 -14.30
C PRO A 522 21.16 18.30 -13.72
N PHE A 523 21.24 18.51 -12.39
CA PHE A 523 22.42 19.09 -11.75
C PHE A 523 23.22 18.09 -10.91
N ASP A 524 22.62 16.97 -10.54
CA ASP A 524 23.24 15.98 -9.68
C ASP A 524 23.83 14.80 -10.46
N ALA A 525 25.09 14.98 -10.87
CA ALA A 525 25.93 13.93 -11.45
C ALA A 525 26.78 13.17 -10.40
N GLY A 526 26.40 13.21 -9.12
CA GLY A 526 27.08 12.45 -8.05
C GLY A 526 28.33 13.12 -7.44
N SER A 527 28.86 14.20 -8.04
CA SER A 527 30.17 14.78 -7.65
C SER A 527 30.10 16.17 -6.99
N ARG A 528 29.01 16.93 -7.16
CA ARG A 528 28.87 18.28 -6.60
C ARG A 528 28.12 18.23 -5.25
N PRO A 529 28.63 18.86 -4.18
CA PRO A 529 27.87 19.08 -2.96
C PRO A 529 26.67 19.99 -3.22
N VAL A 530 25.61 19.81 -2.43
CA VAL A 530 24.42 20.68 -2.48
C VAL A 530 24.79 22.10 -2.04
N PRO A 531 24.26 23.16 -2.69
CA PRO A 531 24.46 24.54 -2.25
C PRO A 531 24.06 24.77 -0.80
N THR A 532 24.77 25.66 -0.11
CA THR A 532 24.47 26.07 1.28
C THR A 532 24.25 27.58 1.33
N GLY A 533 23.49 28.09 2.30
CA GLY A 533 23.31 29.54 2.46
C GLY A 533 22.48 30.20 1.35
N TYR A 534 21.63 29.43 0.67
CA TYR A 534 20.74 29.93 -0.39
C TYR A 534 19.48 30.63 0.15
N LEU A 535 19.14 30.43 1.42
CA LEU A 535 18.06 31.15 2.09
C LEU A 535 18.57 32.43 2.76
N ARG A 536 17.74 33.46 2.74
CA ARG A 536 17.97 34.72 3.44
C ARG A 536 16.90 34.92 4.49
N ALA A 537 17.30 35.05 5.76
CA ALA A 537 16.43 35.46 6.86
C ALA A 537 16.25 36.98 6.90
N ASP A 538 15.30 37.48 7.71
CA ASP A 538 15.05 38.92 7.81
C ASP A 538 16.23 39.52 8.60
N PRO A 539 17.03 40.41 8.01
CA PRO A 539 18.27 40.87 8.63
C PRO A 539 18.01 41.69 9.89
N GLU A 540 16.96 42.52 9.92
CA GLU A 540 16.64 43.37 11.06
C GLU A 540 16.10 42.52 12.21
N GLN A 541 15.19 41.60 11.92
CA GLN A 541 14.68 40.67 12.92
C GLN A 541 15.80 39.77 13.46
N THR A 542 16.67 39.26 12.59
CA THR A 542 17.82 38.44 12.97
C THR A 542 18.74 39.20 13.92
N ALA A 543 19.11 40.45 13.59
CA ALA A 543 19.97 41.28 14.43
C ALA A 543 19.31 41.59 15.80
N ARG A 544 18.00 41.88 15.82
CA ARG A 544 17.24 42.10 17.05
C ARG A 544 17.25 40.87 17.95
N LEU A 545 16.95 39.69 17.38
CA LEU A 545 16.94 38.42 18.13
C LEU A 545 18.33 38.07 18.64
N ARG A 546 19.36 38.21 17.80
CA ARG A 546 20.76 37.99 18.19
C ARG A 546 21.17 38.87 19.37
N LYS A 547 20.88 40.17 19.29
CA LYS A 547 21.18 41.12 20.37
C LYS A 547 20.48 40.74 21.68
N ARG A 548 19.23 40.28 21.59
CA ARG A 548 18.45 39.83 22.76
C ARG A 548 19.03 38.56 23.38
N TYR A 549 19.33 37.53 22.59
CA TYR A 549 19.87 36.27 23.14
C TYR A 549 21.29 36.41 23.67
N ALA A 550 22.10 37.28 23.06
CA ALA A 550 23.47 37.53 23.49
C ALA A 550 23.59 38.64 24.56
N ALA A 551 22.48 39.22 25.03
CA ALA A 551 22.49 40.37 25.94
C ALA A 551 23.25 40.11 27.24
N ASP A 552 23.12 38.90 27.79
CA ASP A 552 23.70 38.52 29.09
C ASP A 552 25.03 37.75 28.97
N GLY A 553 25.52 37.48 27.75
CA GLY A 553 26.61 36.53 27.50
C GLY A 553 27.79 37.10 26.74
N ARG A 554 28.67 37.86 27.41
CA ARG A 554 29.99 38.18 26.82
C ARG A 554 30.80 36.89 26.65
N GLY A 555 30.92 36.41 25.41
CA GLY A 555 31.73 35.24 25.05
C GLY A 555 31.00 33.90 24.97
N LYS A 556 29.72 33.83 25.34
CA LYS A 556 28.92 32.59 25.22
C LYS A 556 28.34 32.41 23.82
N ARG A 557 28.22 31.17 23.37
CA ARG A 557 27.58 30.84 22.09
C ARG A 557 26.08 30.68 22.24
N VAL A 558 25.33 31.22 21.29
CA VAL A 558 23.88 31.02 21.21
C VAL A 558 23.61 29.73 20.43
N VAL A 559 23.11 28.72 21.13
CA VAL A 559 22.88 27.37 20.61
C VAL A 559 21.38 27.13 20.50
N GLY A 560 20.91 26.88 19.27
CA GLY A 560 19.51 26.56 19.00
C GLY A 560 19.24 25.07 19.19
N LEU A 561 18.17 24.70 19.89
CA LEU A 561 17.83 23.30 20.20
C LEU A 561 16.48 22.89 19.61
N SER A 562 16.40 21.68 19.03
CA SER A 562 15.14 21.06 18.61
C SER A 562 15.18 19.55 18.84
N TRP A 563 14.33 19.04 19.72
CA TRP A 563 14.45 17.68 20.27
C TRP A 563 13.36 16.71 19.84
N ARG A 564 12.30 17.19 19.17
CA ARG A 564 11.21 16.33 18.70
C ARG A 564 10.82 16.62 17.25
N SER A 565 10.32 15.56 16.62
CA SER A 565 9.74 15.51 15.30
C SER A 565 8.31 14.97 15.44
N VAL A 566 7.29 15.78 15.15
CA VAL A 566 5.88 15.39 15.22
C VAL A 566 5.35 15.26 13.80
N LYS A 567 4.88 14.08 13.42
CA LYS A 567 4.24 13.83 12.12
C LYS A 567 2.79 13.35 12.32
N PRO A 568 1.87 13.64 11.37
CA PRO A 568 0.48 13.16 11.44
C PRO A 568 0.37 11.64 11.63
N VAL A 569 1.31 10.89 11.03
CA VAL A 569 1.49 9.47 11.34
C VAL A 569 2.42 9.34 12.54
N GLN A 570 1.85 9.12 13.72
CA GLN A 570 2.55 9.11 15.02
C GLN A 570 3.74 8.14 15.07
N VAL A 571 3.68 7.02 14.32
CA VAL A 571 4.78 6.06 14.15
C VAL A 571 6.06 6.69 13.56
N ARG A 572 5.92 7.79 12.82
CA ARG A 572 7.03 8.54 12.23
C ARG A 572 7.46 9.73 13.08
N SER A 573 6.80 9.99 14.21
CA SER A 573 7.28 10.94 15.20
C SER A 573 8.55 10.39 15.86
N PHE A 574 9.43 11.28 16.26
CA PHE A 574 10.72 10.94 16.84
C PHE A 574 11.10 11.98 17.87
N GLU A 575 11.50 11.55 19.06
CA GLU A 575 11.93 12.45 20.13
C GLU A 575 13.14 11.84 20.83
N VAL A 576 14.07 12.72 21.22
CA VAL A 576 15.13 12.39 22.17
C VAL A 576 14.70 12.96 23.52
N PRO A 577 14.44 12.13 24.56
CA PRO A 577 13.99 12.61 25.86
C PRO A 577 14.93 13.66 26.43
N LEU A 578 14.39 14.73 27.03
CA LEU A 578 15.19 15.84 27.57
C LEU A 578 16.24 15.41 28.59
N ASP A 579 16.00 14.31 29.31
CA ASP A 579 16.97 13.68 30.21
C ASP A 579 18.30 13.33 29.51
N ALA A 580 18.24 12.91 28.25
CA ALA A 580 19.44 12.58 27.48
C ALA A 580 20.24 13.82 27.02
N TRP A 581 19.66 15.02 27.14
CA TRP A 581 20.31 16.28 26.74
C TRP A 581 21.24 16.84 27.81
N GLU A 582 21.36 16.19 28.97
CA GLU A 582 22.29 16.58 30.04
C GLU A 582 23.71 16.95 29.53
N PRO A 583 24.37 16.19 28.62
CA PRO A 583 25.70 16.57 28.15
C PRO A 583 25.73 17.90 27.38
N VAL A 584 24.64 18.26 26.70
CA VAL A 584 24.50 19.53 25.98
C VAL A 584 24.19 20.65 26.96
N PHE A 585 23.27 20.44 27.91
CA PHE A 585 22.93 21.44 28.93
C PHE A 585 24.08 21.74 29.89
N ALA A 586 25.01 20.80 30.08
CA ALA A 586 26.23 20.98 30.89
C ALA A 586 27.28 21.91 30.24
N LEU A 587 27.03 22.48 29.06
CA LEU A 587 27.95 23.43 28.42
C LEU A 587 27.80 24.83 29.05
N GLU A 588 28.76 25.21 29.90
CA GLU A 588 28.75 26.49 30.62
C GLU A 588 28.89 27.73 29.68
N ASP A 589 29.57 27.56 28.55
CA ASP A 589 29.82 28.58 27.52
C ASP A 589 28.72 28.67 26.44
N ALA A 590 27.50 28.27 26.78
CA ALA A 590 26.36 28.28 25.88
C ALA A 590 25.14 29.00 26.48
N ILE A 591 24.35 29.60 25.58
CA ILE A 591 23.00 30.11 25.83
C ILE A 591 22.08 29.26 24.97
N PHE A 592 21.06 28.65 25.58
CA PHE A 592 20.17 27.74 24.88
C PHE A 592 18.88 28.43 24.47
N VAL A 593 18.56 28.36 23.18
CA VAL A 593 17.33 28.89 22.59
C VAL A 593 16.53 27.73 22.01
N SER A 594 15.26 27.63 22.38
CA SER A 594 14.37 26.66 21.77
C SER A 594 14.04 27.07 20.34
N LEU A 595 14.37 26.19 19.40
CA LEU A 595 13.89 26.22 18.01
C LEU A 595 12.76 25.19 17.78
N GLN A 596 12.33 24.53 18.85
CA GLN A 596 11.32 23.49 18.82
C GLN A 596 9.95 24.11 18.56
N TYR A 597 9.25 23.53 17.58
CA TYR A 597 7.89 23.94 17.25
C TYR A 597 6.86 23.38 18.24
N GLY A 598 5.75 24.09 18.36
CA GLY A 598 4.69 23.80 19.32
C GLY A 598 4.91 24.52 20.66
N ASP A 599 4.02 24.26 21.62
CA ASP A 599 4.18 24.74 22.98
C ASP A 599 5.25 23.92 23.71
N VAL A 600 6.24 24.63 24.26
CA VAL A 600 7.40 24.06 24.97
C VAL A 600 7.48 24.55 26.42
N SER A 601 6.41 25.15 26.95
CA SER A 601 6.39 25.75 28.29
C SER A 601 6.72 24.73 29.38
N ASP A 602 6.17 23.52 29.27
CA ASP A 602 6.46 22.42 30.20
C ASP A 602 7.89 21.90 30.06
N ASP A 603 8.42 21.86 28.84
CA ASP A 603 9.79 21.43 28.56
C ASP A 603 10.81 22.41 29.14
N ALA A 604 10.59 23.71 28.95
CA ALA A 604 11.45 24.75 29.50
C ALA A 604 11.43 24.73 31.04
N ARG A 605 10.27 24.48 31.65
CA ARG A 605 10.15 24.28 33.11
C ARG A 605 10.96 23.07 33.56
N LEU A 606 10.82 21.92 32.89
CA LEU A 606 11.58 20.71 33.19
C LEU A 606 13.09 20.95 33.09
N VAL A 607 13.55 21.62 32.04
CA VAL A 607 14.98 21.90 31.84
C VAL A 607 15.53 22.77 32.97
N ARG A 608 14.78 23.79 33.39
CA ARG A 608 15.14 24.65 34.52
C ARG A 608 15.20 23.87 35.84
N GLU A 609 14.17 23.10 36.14
CA GLU A 609 14.06 22.34 37.39
C GLU A 609 15.12 21.23 37.50
N ARG A 610 15.41 20.56 36.39
CA ARG A 610 16.30 19.38 36.39
C ARG A 610 17.77 19.70 36.17
N PHE A 611 18.07 20.67 35.31
CA PHE A 611 19.45 20.97 34.92
C PHE A 611 19.93 22.33 35.44
N GLY A 612 19.06 23.16 36.01
CA GLY A 612 19.41 24.52 36.43
C GLY A 612 19.74 25.44 35.25
N VAL A 613 19.28 25.10 34.04
CA VAL A 613 19.57 25.82 32.80
C VAL A 613 18.33 26.56 32.31
N GLU A 614 18.50 27.83 31.93
CA GLU A 614 17.44 28.58 31.29
C GLU A 614 17.37 28.24 29.79
N LEU A 615 16.26 27.64 29.36
CA LEU A 615 15.96 27.43 27.95
C LEU A 615 15.06 28.57 27.46
N ILE A 616 15.59 29.45 26.62
CA ILE A 616 14.85 30.59 26.09
C ILE A 616 13.80 30.09 25.11
N ALA A 617 12.52 30.22 25.46
CA ALA A 617 11.38 29.92 24.60
C ALA A 617 10.67 31.22 24.19
N ASP A 618 10.53 31.45 22.88
CA ASP A 618 9.92 32.67 22.36
C ASP A 618 8.45 32.47 22.02
N PRO A 619 7.51 33.03 22.79
CA PRO A 619 6.08 32.85 22.54
C PRO A 619 5.62 33.52 21.23
N GLU A 620 6.38 34.49 20.71
CA GLU A 620 6.08 35.20 19.45
C GLU A 620 6.59 34.45 18.19
N ILE A 621 7.38 33.39 18.36
CA ILE A 621 8.00 32.65 17.25
C ILE A 621 7.44 31.23 17.23
N ASN A 622 6.48 31.02 16.34
CA ASN A 622 5.89 29.71 16.08
C ASN A 622 6.30 29.24 14.68
N ALA A 623 7.00 28.10 14.56
CA ALA A 623 7.43 27.59 13.25
C ALA A 623 6.27 27.16 12.33
N TYR A 624 5.05 26.98 12.85
CA TYR A 624 3.87 26.67 12.04
C TYR A 624 3.19 27.93 11.48
N GLU A 625 3.15 29.01 12.27
CA GLU A 625 2.39 30.22 11.95
C GLU A 625 3.28 31.37 11.47
N ASN A 626 4.51 31.43 11.98
CA ASN A 626 5.47 32.51 11.78
C ASN A 626 6.85 31.98 11.33
N ILE A 627 6.88 31.36 10.14
CA ILE A 627 8.14 30.85 9.54
C ILE A 627 9.19 31.95 9.33
N ASN A 628 8.78 33.20 9.09
CA ASN A 628 9.73 34.31 8.94
C ASN A 628 10.44 34.63 10.27
N GLY A 629 9.69 34.70 11.37
CA GLY A 629 10.28 34.83 12.70
C GLY A 629 11.18 33.65 13.04
N TRP A 630 10.78 32.44 12.67
CA TRP A 630 11.57 31.23 12.89
C TRP A 630 12.86 31.22 12.07
N SER A 631 12.83 31.62 10.79
CA SER A 631 14.06 31.72 9.98
C SER A 631 15.03 32.77 10.52
N ALA A 632 14.53 33.91 11.01
CA ALA A 632 15.33 34.91 11.72
C ALA A 632 15.91 34.38 13.04
N GLN A 633 15.16 33.57 13.78
CA GLN A 633 15.63 32.93 15.01
C GLN A 633 16.77 31.95 14.72
N VAL A 634 16.61 31.07 13.72
CA VAL A 634 17.65 30.13 13.29
C VAL A 634 18.89 30.89 12.81
N ALA A 635 18.71 31.97 12.04
CA ALA A 635 19.80 32.81 11.56
C ALA A 635 20.57 33.53 12.70
N ALA A 636 19.95 33.74 13.86
CA ALA A 636 20.60 34.34 15.03
C ALA A 636 21.49 33.36 15.83
N MET A 637 21.46 32.06 15.51
CA MET A 637 22.23 31.03 16.22
C MET A 637 23.69 30.97 15.73
N ASP A 638 24.61 30.59 16.62
CA ASP A 638 25.99 30.25 16.27
C ASP A 638 26.10 28.80 15.76
N THR A 639 25.38 27.89 16.40
CA THR A 639 25.23 26.49 15.97
C THR A 639 23.86 25.96 16.39
N ILE A 640 23.40 24.90 15.75
CA ILE A 640 22.13 24.25 16.02
C ILE A 640 22.37 22.80 16.44
N VAL A 641 21.66 22.33 17.45
CA VAL A 641 21.53 20.90 17.77
C VAL A 641 20.09 20.49 17.53
N SER A 642 19.88 19.53 16.63
CA SER A 642 18.53 19.13 16.24
C SER A 642 18.41 17.62 16.08
N VAL A 643 17.23 17.07 16.35
CA VAL A 643 16.83 15.79 15.73
C VAL A 643 16.55 15.99 14.24
N ALA A 644 16.44 14.90 13.47
CA ALA A 644 16.09 14.96 12.05
C ALA A 644 14.66 15.49 11.82
N ASN A 645 14.54 16.80 11.58
CA ASN A 645 13.29 17.52 11.28
C ASN A 645 13.55 18.75 10.38
N SER A 646 12.55 19.62 10.20
CA SER A 646 12.63 20.82 9.34
C SER A 646 13.69 21.84 9.80
N THR A 647 14.07 21.86 11.08
CA THR A 647 15.11 22.76 11.61
C THR A 647 16.44 22.51 10.93
N VAL A 648 16.76 21.25 10.58
CA VAL A 648 17.98 20.89 9.84
C VAL A 648 17.99 21.51 8.45
N ALA A 649 16.87 21.43 7.72
CA ALA A 649 16.75 22.02 6.39
C ALA A 649 16.84 23.56 6.43
N MET A 650 16.19 24.19 7.42
CA MET A 650 16.27 25.65 7.62
C MET A 650 17.70 26.10 7.95
N ALA A 651 18.38 25.43 8.89
CA ALA A 651 19.77 25.72 9.23
C ALA A 651 20.69 25.56 8.01
N HIS A 652 20.53 24.47 7.26
CA HIS A 652 21.29 24.22 6.05
C HIS A 652 21.08 25.30 4.98
N GLY A 653 19.82 25.65 4.71
CA GLY A 653 19.48 26.71 3.77
C GLY A 653 20.03 28.07 4.18
N LEU A 654 20.09 28.38 5.47
CA LEU A 654 20.70 29.61 6.00
C LEU A 654 22.22 29.53 6.16
N GLY A 655 22.86 28.40 5.82
CA GLY A 655 24.31 28.21 5.92
C GLY A 655 24.82 28.08 7.37
N LYS A 656 23.96 27.67 8.31
CA LYS A 656 24.31 27.49 9.71
C LYS A 656 24.83 26.08 10.00
N PRO A 657 25.90 25.93 10.81
CA PRO A 657 26.32 24.63 11.32
C PRO A 657 25.20 23.95 12.11
N VAL A 658 24.96 22.66 11.83
CA VAL A 658 23.93 21.88 12.53
C VAL A 658 24.46 20.50 12.93
N HIS A 659 24.30 20.15 14.20
CA HIS A 659 24.60 18.83 14.73
C HIS A 659 23.29 18.05 14.86
N VAL A 660 23.19 16.95 14.13
CA VAL A 660 21.96 16.16 14.02
C VAL A 660 22.06 14.91 14.88
N VAL A 661 21.12 14.73 15.80
CA VAL A 661 20.96 13.49 16.56
C VAL A 661 20.01 12.56 15.79
N THR A 662 20.50 11.38 15.39
CA THR A 662 19.75 10.46 14.53
C THR A 662 19.51 9.12 15.21
N ARG A 663 18.31 8.56 15.04
CA ARG A 663 17.96 7.21 15.50
C ARG A 663 18.55 6.12 14.61
N ILE A 664 18.73 4.92 15.15
CA ILE A 664 19.32 3.79 14.41
C ILE A 664 18.49 3.36 13.18
N VAL A 665 17.18 3.60 13.22
CA VAL A 665 16.23 3.34 12.14
C VAL A 665 15.82 4.59 11.34
N GLN A 666 16.68 5.63 11.28
CA GLN A 666 16.40 6.81 10.46
C GLN A 666 16.32 6.43 8.97
N ASP A 667 15.22 6.81 8.30
CA ASP A 667 14.87 6.40 6.93
C ASP A 667 14.97 7.56 5.92
N ASP A 668 15.81 8.55 6.22
CA ASP A 668 16.00 9.71 5.35
C ASP A 668 17.41 9.65 4.74
N TRP A 669 17.45 9.48 3.42
CA TRP A 669 18.68 9.26 2.64
C TRP A 669 19.62 10.47 2.69
N ARG A 670 19.12 11.68 3.00
CA ARG A 670 19.94 12.89 3.11
C ARG A 670 20.98 12.81 4.23
N TYR A 671 20.74 12.01 5.27
CA TYR A 671 21.64 11.90 6.42
C TYR A 671 22.79 10.90 6.23
N ALA A 672 22.83 10.13 5.14
CA ALA A 672 23.84 9.10 4.86
C ALA A 672 24.08 8.15 6.06
N ARG A 673 23.30 7.07 6.11
CA ARG A 673 23.25 6.15 7.26
C ARG A 673 24.63 5.75 7.81
N GLY A 674 24.84 6.02 9.10
CA GLY A 674 26.06 5.68 9.82
C GLY A 674 27.25 6.61 9.55
N ALA A 675 27.13 7.57 8.63
CA ALA A 675 28.17 8.56 8.37
C ALA A 675 28.01 9.78 9.29
N GLU A 676 29.15 10.37 9.66
CA GLU A 676 29.16 11.63 10.40
C GLU A 676 28.77 12.81 9.48
N THR A 677 29.18 12.78 8.22
CA THR A 677 28.89 13.85 7.25
C THR A 677 28.17 13.29 6.03
N THR A 678 27.51 14.17 5.29
CA THR A 678 26.74 13.80 4.11
C THR A 678 26.85 14.88 3.03
N ARG A 679 26.98 14.46 1.77
CA ARG A 679 27.04 15.37 0.62
C ARG A 679 25.75 16.19 0.43
N TRP A 680 24.64 15.68 0.97
CA TRP A 680 23.31 16.26 0.84
C TRP A 680 23.04 17.40 1.83
N LEU A 681 23.74 17.41 2.96
CA LEU A 681 23.68 18.44 3.99
C LEU A 681 25.11 18.81 4.41
N PRO A 682 25.89 19.53 3.58
CA PRO A 682 27.27 19.90 3.90
C PRO A 682 27.48 20.65 5.22
N THR A 683 26.45 21.32 5.74
CA THR A 683 26.49 22.02 7.03
C THR A 683 26.18 21.11 8.23
N ALA A 684 25.83 19.85 8.00
CA ALA A 684 25.36 18.91 9.01
C ALA A 684 26.44 17.90 9.44
N ARG A 685 26.49 17.63 10.76
CA ARG A 685 27.21 16.49 11.34
C ARG A 685 26.24 15.60 12.10
N CYS A 686 26.20 14.31 11.79
CA CYS A 686 25.21 13.35 12.29
C CYS A 686 25.80 12.45 13.37
N ALA A 687 25.21 12.47 14.57
CA ALA A 687 25.51 11.55 15.66
C ALA A 687 24.44 10.46 15.73
N TRP A 688 24.83 9.24 15.36
CA TRP A 688 23.92 8.09 15.26
C TRP A 688 23.78 7.34 16.58
N GLN A 689 22.53 7.02 16.93
CA GLN A 689 22.21 6.07 17.98
C GLN A 689 22.79 4.68 17.67
N THR A 690 23.44 4.08 18.66
CA THR A 690 24.08 2.77 18.54
C THR A 690 23.23 1.63 19.11
N GLN A 691 22.36 1.92 20.07
CA GLN A 691 21.43 0.96 20.67
C GLN A 691 20.03 1.58 20.82
N PRO A 692 18.94 0.80 20.65
CA PRO A 692 17.58 1.25 20.90
C PRO A 692 17.44 1.98 22.23
N ASP A 693 16.77 3.13 22.21
CA ASP A 693 16.50 4.03 23.34
C ASP A 693 17.71 4.47 24.20
N ASN A 694 18.94 4.19 23.75
CA ASN A 694 20.16 4.67 24.41
C ASN A 694 20.75 5.87 23.65
N TRP A 695 20.67 7.04 24.28
CA TRP A 695 21.07 8.32 23.71
C TRP A 695 22.40 8.85 24.26
N ALA A 696 23.02 8.19 25.24
CA ALA A 696 24.21 8.70 25.91
C ALA A 696 25.35 8.99 24.93
N SER A 697 25.70 8.02 24.09
CA SER A 697 26.78 8.17 23.10
C SER A 697 26.54 9.29 22.09
N PRO A 698 25.41 9.36 21.34
CA PRO A 698 25.21 10.43 20.37
C PRO A 698 25.14 11.81 21.02
N MET A 699 24.54 11.93 22.21
CA MET A 699 24.44 13.20 22.92
C MET A 699 25.79 13.70 23.45
N SER A 700 26.63 12.81 23.99
CA SER A 700 28.01 13.16 24.36
C SER A 700 28.84 13.59 23.15
N THR A 701 28.69 12.91 22.00
CA THR A 701 29.37 13.28 20.75
C THR A 701 28.97 14.68 20.30
N VAL A 702 27.68 14.98 20.26
CA VAL A 702 27.18 16.31 19.87
C VAL A 702 27.65 17.39 20.84
N ALA A 703 27.58 17.16 22.16
CA ALA A 703 28.08 18.11 23.15
C ALA A 703 29.57 18.41 22.96
N ASN A 704 30.38 17.41 22.61
CA ASN A 704 31.80 17.59 22.30
C ASN A 704 32.03 18.41 21.03
N TRP A 705 31.22 18.23 19.98
CA TRP A 705 31.28 19.05 18.77
C TRP A 705 30.90 20.48 19.06
N VAL A 706 29.79 20.70 19.77
CA VAL A 706 29.39 22.03 20.20
C VAL A 706 30.55 22.63 21.01
N ARG A 707 31.12 21.96 22.01
CA ARG A 707 32.24 22.50 22.81
C ARG A 707 33.41 22.97 21.95
N ARG A 708 33.86 22.16 20.98
CA ARG A 708 35.03 22.47 20.13
C ARG A 708 34.79 23.60 19.10
N GLY A 709 33.53 23.86 18.74
CA GLY A 709 33.20 24.79 17.66
C GLY A 709 33.19 24.11 16.28
N PRO A 710 32.69 24.83 15.26
CA PRO A 710 32.60 24.33 13.88
C PRO A 710 33.96 23.94 13.28
#